data_AF-A0A0F0GKN0-F1
#
_entry.id   AF-A0A0F0GKN0-F1
#
_cell.length_a   1.000
_cell.length_b   1.000
_cell.length_c   1.000
_cell.angle_alpha   90.00
_cell.angle_beta   90.00
_cell.angle_gamma   90.00
#
_symmetry.space_group_name_H-M   'P 1'
#
loop_
_entity.id
_entity.type
_entity.pdbx_description
1 polymer ?
#
loop_
_entity_poly.entity_id
_entity_poly.type
_entity_poly.pdbx_seq_one_letter_code
_entity_poly.pdbx_strand_id
1 'polypeptide(L)'
;MHTDRVCLVATGVVTPGCENVEELWRRAQDGPIVFGRSDRFSEAGLFSALKHSETGLPYDLTYGEVRDLTADGSGDLQVGWLRHALRQCLATMSVPAGRTGLFVSASTDTSYEMDLALAADTLAAQAAARLPENGRAQRYEAIRRRFAESDSCVGRGHTEFFPHSQVARAAGGLLPPDTRTLVSNNICPSALYSVDLGVRHLLDGAVDVAFCGGVSSHGPLRQVYFAEMGTLSRSGQLRAFDVDADGTVFSEGAGVVALKRWSDVLRDGDDVLAVLAGFGAASDGKSKAIFAPSQEGQTRAMTRARSVNGVTGAEVSWVIGHGTATLAGDATELRSIAAAHPGGEPWVTGNKAYLGHTGMACGVVSLIQAATGLHRSTVPRQPNHVELPEYARSLSLRVPSAPVPLPQEDSSYVGVFACGLGGINGYQLLRSPRGQVGGVRSAPPDLGDELVLVRWSALLPGKPSDDEVAARLVRGDEPADDTRFESPYPLPPFPDTLIAPNVAAALDMSQLLTAELASRLAGPAGGVPLWEGVEERTGVFGAQYGLSTSAVESTVLCLGDGFVEMLEGEEKAAAAAYLAELRGRVAPISPYSLVGRMSSTALGWVSNRRNLRGPTMMVDTGETSGLAALHTAGSYLRRGDVDLALVMAWNASAPQDAARSLGIGEEDVAEGAVAVALTRREIATARGWEVLARVRTDLGPASEPSRREGGRYRAADGVLDVVRCVVRGEFPQRFSAGSGAAVHVLPPS
;
A
#
# COMPACT_ATOMS: atom_id res chain seq x y z
N MET A 1 -7.02 18.10 29.05
CA MET A 1 -6.04 17.04 28.77
C MET A 1 -5.01 17.63 27.82
N HIS A 2 -3.71 17.63 28.17
CA HIS A 2 -2.68 17.92 27.18
C HIS A 2 -2.64 16.74 26.21
N THR A 3 -2.98 16.97 24.94
CA THR A 3 -2.77 15.99 23.88
C THR A 3 -1.27 15.75 23.76
N ASP A 4 -0.86 14.51 24.04
CA ASP A 4 0.52 14.09 23.86
C ASP A 4 0.91 14.20 22.38
N ARG A 5 2.20 14.39 22.10
CA ARG A 5 2.74 14.53 20.74
C ARG A 5 3.65 13.35 20.45
N VAL A 6 3.77 12.99 19.18
CA VAL A 6 4.57 11.84 18.74
C VAL A 6 5.92 12.31 18.21
N CYS A 7 6.96 11.66 18.70
CA CYS A 7 8.35 11.90 18.41
C CYS A 7 8.94 10.76 17.61
N LEU A 8 9.78 11.10 16.63
CA LEU A 8 10.66 10.16 15.95
C LEU A 8 11.96 10.09 16.76
N VAL A 9 12.26 8.91 17.31
CA VAL A 9 13.40 8.69 18.23
C VAL A 9 14.53 7.86 17.63
N ALA A 10 14.23 7.01 16.64
CA ALA A 10 15.25 6.23 15.96
C ALA A 10 14.87 5.94 14.51
N THR A 11 15.88 5.61 13.72
CA THR A 11 15.79 5.38 12.28
C THR A 11 16.66 4.18 11.89
N GLY A 12 16.20 3.45 10.88
CA GLY A 12 16.94 2.37 10.26
C GLY A 12 16.63 2.30 8.78
N VAL A 13 17.64 2.04 7.95
CA VAL A 13 17.47 2.06 6.50
C VAL A 13 18.43 1.10 5.81
N VAL A 14 17.97 0.55 4.68
CA VAL A 14 18.80 -0.10 3.67
C VAL A 14 18.27 0.26 2.29
N THR A 15 19.13 0.81 1.46
CA THR A 15 18.87 1.14 0.06
C THR A 15 20.12 0.82 -0.77
N PRO A 16 20.06 0.85 -2.11
CA PRO A 16 21.22 0.62 -2.95
C PRO A 16 22.43 1.47 -2.52
N GLY A 17 23.50 0.79 -2.10
CA GLY A 17 24.73 1.40 -1.61
C GLY A 17 24.59 2.29 -0.37
N CYS A 18 23.55 2.09 0.46
CA CYS A 18 23.44 2.65 1.81
C CYS A 18 22.93 1.57 2.77
N GLU A 19 23.72 1.21 3.77
CA GLU A 19 23.34 0.24 4.79
C GLU A 19 22.88 0.88 6.10
N ASN A 20 23.01 2.20 6.22
CA ASN A 20 22.64 2.98 7.40
C ASN A 20 22.34 4.45 7.05
N VAL A 21 21.92 5.21 8.05
CA VAL A 21 21.45 6.60 7.92
C VAL A 21 22.59 7.57 7.59
N GLU A 22 23.79 7.35 8.14
CA GLU A 22 24.98 8.14 7.87
C GLU A 22 25.40 8.04 6.41
N GLU A 23 25.35 6.83 5.85
CA GLU A 23 25.62 6.60 4.43
C GLU A 23 24.56 7.24 3.54
N LEU A 24 23.28 7.09 3.89
CA LEU A 24 22.17 7.75 3.20
C LEU A 24 22.38 9.28 3.18
N TRP A 25 22.74 9.88 4.32
CA TRP A 25 22.99 11.31 4.44
C TRP A 25 24.19 11.75 3.61
N ARG A 26 25.33 11.03 3.70
CA ARG A 26 26.53 11.30 2.91
C ARG A 26 26.22 11.22 1.41
N ARG A 27 25.40 10.25 1.01
CA ARG A 27 25.03 10.04 -0.39
C ARG A 27 24.21 11.19 -0.95
N ALA A 28 23.28 11.74 -0.16
CA ALA A 28 22.51 12.92 -0.53
C ALA A 28 23.39 14.14 -0.88
N GLN A 29 24.58 14.23 -0.29
CA GLN A 29 25.49 15.34 -0.50
C GLN A 29 26.34 15.20 -1.75
N ASP A 30 26.94 14.03 -2.01
CA ASP A 30 27.94 13.84 -3.07
C ASP A 30 28.09 12.39 -3.57
N GLY A 31 27.13 11.52 -3.24
CA GLY A 31 27.26 10.09 -3.55
C GLY A 31 27.11 9.76 -5.04
N PRO A 32 27.77 8.67 -5.50
CA PRO A 32 27.60 8.20 -6.87
C PRO A 32 26.17 7.68 -7.10
N ILE A 33 25.80 7.47 -8.36
CA ILE A 33 24.55 6.77 -8.73
C ILE A 33 24.82 5.27 -8.78
N VAL A 34 23.88 4.44 -8.30
CA VAL A 34 24.02 2.96 -8.22
C VAL A 34 22.93 2.23 -8.98
N PHE A 35 22.48 2.82 -10.08
CA PHE A 35 21.59 2.14 -11.01
C PHE A 35 22.42 1.28 -11.96
N GLY A 36 22.00 0.04 -12.16
CA GLY A 36 22.65 -0.87 -13.08
C GLY A 36 21.74 -2.02 -13.45
N ARG A 37 22.27 -2.88 -14.33
CA ARG A 37 21.65 -4.18 -14.59
C ARG A 37 21.81 -5.06 -13.37
N SER A 38 20.79 -5.87 -13.12
CA SER A 38 20.81 -6.83 -12.04
C SER A 38 21.49 -8.12 -12.44
N ASP A 39 22.21 -8.70 -11.48
CA ASP A 39 22.80 -10.02 -11.60
C ASP A 39 21.86 -11.11 -11.03
N ARG A 40 20.68 -10.75 -10.48
CA ARG A 40 19.74 -11.70 -9.85
C ARG A 40 18.92 -12.54 -10.81
N PHE A 41 18.74 -12.10 -12.06
CA PHE A 41 17.94 -12.84 -13.02
C PHE A 41 18.53 -12.77 -14.44
N SER A 42 18.42 -13.89 -15.16
CA SER A 42 18.89 -13.98 -16.55
C SER A 42 17.95 -13.22 -17.49
N GLU A 43 18.51 -12.27 -18.25
CA GLU A 43 17.71 -11.48 -19.20
C GLU A 43 17.18 -12.33 -20.37
N ALA A 44 17.87 -13.41 -20.75
CA ALA A 44 17.60 -14.17 -21.97
C ALA A 44 16.18 -14.78 -22.04
N GLY A 45 15.58 -15.12 -20.89
CA GLY A 45 14.20 -15.63 -20.79
C GLY A 45 13.14 -14.54 -20.54
N LEU A 46 13.54 -13.34 -20.09
CA LEU A 46 12.61 -12.24 -19.86
C LEU A 46 12.18 -11.60 -21.19
N PHE A 47 13.07 -11.57 -22.19
CA PHE A 47 12.80 -10.96 -23.50
C PHE A 47 11.68 -11.62 -24.32
N SER A 48 11.31 -12.88 -24.06
CA SER A 48 10.21 -13.56 -24.76
C SER A 48 8.82 -13.21 -24.21
N ALA A 49 8.71 -12.82 -22.94
CA ALA A 49 7.52 -12.17 -22.38
C ALA A 49 7.26 -10.80 -23.03
N LEU A 50 8.33 -10.10 -23.41
CA LEU A 50 8.31 -8.76 -24.03
C LEU A 50 7.76 -8.75 -25.47
N LYS A 51 7.42 -9.91 -26.05
CA LYS A 51 6.70 -10.00 -27.33
C LYS A 51 5.19 -9.74 -27.21
N HIS A 52 4.69 -9.57 -25.98
CA HIS A 52 3.26 -9.42 -25.66
C HIS A 52 2.93 -8.06 -25.05
N SER A 53 3.67 -7.02 -25.43
CA SER A 53 3.34 -5.64 -25.12
C SER A 53 2.68 -4.94 -26.31
N GLU A 54 1.78 -4.00 -26.05
CA GLU A 54 1.10 -3.26 -27.12
C GLU A 54 2.06 -2.32 -27.86
N THR A 55 3.04 -1.73 -27.15
CA THR A 55 3.91 -0.68 -27.71
C THR A 55 5.21 -1.18 -28.32
N GLY A 56 5.70 -2.37 -27.94
CA GLY A 56 6.98 -2.92 -28.42
C GLY A 56 8.22 -2.06 -28.11
N LEU A 57 8.13 -1.16 -27.12
CA LEU A 57 9.23 -0.27 -26.72
C LEU A 57 10.44 -1.09 -26.20
N PRO A 58 11.68 -0.69 -26.46
CA PRO A 58 12.83 -1.33 -25.84
C PRO A 58 12.79 -1.12 -24.32
N TYR A 59 12.92 -2.21 -23.57
CA TYR A 59 12.84 -2.23 -22.12
C TYR A 59 14.25 -2.15 -21.51
N ASP A 60 14.50 -1.16 -20.65
CA ASP A 60 15.72 -1.07 -19.84
C ASP A 60 15.45 -1.71 -18.46
N LEU A 61 16.18 -2.79 -18.16
CA LEU A 61 16.11 -3.49 -16.87
C LEU A 61 17.04 -2.88 -15.81
N THR A 62 17.52 -1.66 -16.05
CA THR A 62 18.31 -0.90 -15.07
C THR A 62 17.43 -0.50 -13.87
N TYR A 63 17.87 -0.88 -12.67
CA TYR A 63 17.27 -0.43 -11.41
C TYR A 63 18.33 -0.33 -10.30
N GLY A 64 17.97 0.31 -9.19
CA GLY A 64 18.80 0.38 -8.00
C GLY A 64 18.67 -0.90 -7.18
N GLU A 65 19.69 -1.74 -7.21
CA GLU A 65 19.73 -3.01 -6.51
C GLU A 65 20.41 -2.89 -5.14
N VAL A 66 19.81 -3.44 -4.08
CA VAL A 66 20.53 -3.64 -2.81
C VAL A 66 21.47 -4.82 -2.97
N ARG A 67 22.78 -4.54 -2.98
CA ARG A 67 23.86 -5.54 -3.08
C ARG A 67 24.44 -5.80 -1.68
N ASP A 68 25.02 -6.97 -1.48
CA ASP A 68 25.80 -7.38 -0.28
C ASP A 68 25.02 -7.58 1.04
N LEU A 69 23.83 -6.99 1.19
CA LEU A 69 22.89 -7.29 2.28
C LEU A 69 21.86 -8.34 1.84
N THR A 70 22.33 -9.58 1.67
CA THR A 70 21.45 -10.74 1.50
C THR A 70 21.72 -11.78 2.58
N ALA A 71 20.61 -12.16 3.21
CA ALA A 71 20.43 -13.26 4.16
C ALA A 71 21.08 -13.10 5.54
N ASP A 72 20.24 -12.70 6.50
CA ASP A 72 20.27 -13.24 7.87
C ASP A 72 20.04 -14.78 7.93
N GLY A 73 20.32 -15.50 6.83
CA GLY A 73 19.97 -16.90 6.58
C GLY A 73 18.55 -17.15 6.09
N SER A 74 17.66 -16.13 5.99
CA SER A 74 16.22 -16.36 5.73
C SER A 74 15.84 -16.71 4.28
N GLY A 75 16.72 -16.45 3.29
CA GLY A 75 16.41 -16.61 1.87
C GLY A 75 15.25 -15.75 1.37
N ASP A 76 14.97 -14.62 2.05
CA ASP A 76 13.89 -13.67 1.76
C ASP A 76 14.45 -12.25 1.93
N LEU A 77 14.47 -11.47 0.85
CA LEU A 77 15.16 -10.17 0.83
C LEU A 77 14.44 -9.17 1.72
N GLN A 78 13.11 -9.09 1.60
CA GLN A 78 12.30 -8.14 2.35
C GLN A 78 12.38 -8.39 3.86
N VAL A 79 12.36 -9.66 4.29
CA VAL A 79 12.56 -10.02 5.70
C VAL A 79 13.94 -9.62 6.19
N GLY A 80 14.99 -9.92 5.43
CA GLY A 80 16.37 -9.54 5.78
C GLY A 80 16.54 -8.03 5.95
N TRP A 81 16.02 -7.24 5.00
CA TRP A 81 16.13 -5.79 5.01
C TRP A 81 15.31 -5.13 6.13
N LEU A 82 14.09 -5.60 6.39
CA LEU A 82 13.29 -5.11 7.52
C LEU A 82 13.98 -5.41 8.85
N ARG A 83 14.55 -6.61 9.01
CA ARG A 83 15.29 -7.00 10.22
C ARG A 83 16.52 -6.12 10.43
N HIS A 84 17.25 -5.83 9.36
CA HIS A 84 18.39 -4.92 9.38
C HIS A 84 17.98 -3.51 9.85
N ALA A 85 16.93 -2.94 9.26
CA ALA A 85 16.41 -1.64 9.65
C ALA A 85 15.89 -1.62 11.11
N LEU A 86 15.21 -2.67 11.55
CA LEU A 86 14.75 -2.81 12.93
C LEU A 86 15.91 -2.85 13.93
N ARG A 87 16.98 -3.60 13.62
CA ARG A 87 18.19 -3.66 14.46
C ARG A 87 18.87 -2.29 14.59
N GLN A 88 18.92 -1.51 13.52
CA GLN A 88 19.44 -0.14 13.57
C GLN A 88 18.62 0.72 14.54
N CYS A 89 17.27 0.69 14.42
CA CYS A 89 16.41 1.42 15.36
C CYS A 89 16.66 1.01 16.81
N LEU A 90 16.68 -0.31 17.09
CA LEU A 90 16.88 -0.85 18.44
C LEU A 90 18.26 -0.52 19.01
N ALA A 91 19.26 -0.26 18.17
CA ALA A 91 20.61 0.09 18.60
C ALA A 91 20.73 1.55 19.08
N THR A 92 19.80 2.44 18.71
CA THR A 92 19.88 3.89 19.00
C THR A 92 18.75 4.40 19.88
N MET A 93 17.84 3.54 20.33
CA MET A 93 16.75 3.91 21.25
C MET A 93 16.82 3.12 22.55
N SER A 94 16.16 3.63 23.59
CA SER A 94 15.91 2.88 24.81
C SER A 94 14.99 1.68 24.51
N VAL A 95 15.43 0.49 24.91
CA VAL A 95 14.78 -0.80 24.62
C VAL A 95 13.35 -0.82 25.21
N PRO A 96 12.33 -1.20 24.42
CA PRO A 96 10.94 -1.01 24.79
C PRO A 96 10.53 -1.85 26.01
N ALA A 97 10.08 -1.18 27.08
CA ALA A 97 9.15 -1.76 28.05
C ALA A 97 7.73 -1.32 27.67
N GLY A 98 6.83 -2.26 27.35
CA GLY A 98 5.43 -1.96 27.02
C GLY A 98 4.96 -2.53 25.68
N ARG A 99 3.78 -2.09 25.24
CA ARG A 99 3.11 -2.62 24.05
C ARG A 99 3.78 -2.10 22.78
N THR A 100 4.16 -3.02 21.90
CA THR A 100 4.87 -2.68 20.66
C THR A 100 3.96 -2.86 19.44
N GLY A 101 4.02 -1.93 18.50
CA GLY A 101 3.41 -2.05 17.18
C GLY A 101 4.45 -1.99 16.06
N LEU A 102 4.21 -2.73 14.98
CA LEU A 102 4.97 -2.73 13.74
C LEU A 102 4.01 -2.47 12.56
N PHE A 103 4.06 -1.25 12.03
CA PHE A 103 3.23 -0.78 10.93
C PHE A 103 4.12 -0.64 9.69
N VAL A 104 3.96 -1.54 8.72
CA VAL A 104 4.90 -1.60 7.58
C VAL A 104 4.14 -1.55 6.28
N SER A 105 4.66 -0.82 5.31
CA SER A 105 4.14 -0.84 3.96
C SER A 105 4.86 -1.84 3.07
N ALA A 106 4.09 -2.64 2.35
CA ALA A 106 4.59 -3.61 1.38
C ALA A 106 3.53 -3.83 0.30
N SER A 107 3.95 -4.24 -0.90
CA SER A 107 3.00 -4.50 -2.00
C SER A 107 2.26 -5.79 -1.72
N THR A 108 0.93 -5.75 -1.82
CA THR A 108 0.07 -6.94 -1.71
C THR A 108 -0.08 -7.69 -3.03
N ASP A 109 0.50 -7.15 -4.11
CA ASP A 109 0.18 -7.56 -5.47
C ASP A 109 1.37 -8.27 -6.14
N THR A 110 2.61 -7.88 -5.80
CA THR A 110 3.84 -8.43 -6.39
C THR A 110 5.04 -8.17 -5.49
N SER A 111 5.90 -9.17 -5.39
CA SER A 111 7.26 -9.04 -4.87
C SER A 111 8.19 -9.96 -5.66
N TYR A 112 9.49 -9.73 -5.59
CA TYR A 112 10.46 -10.61 -6.25
C TYR A 112 10.29 -12.06 -5.78
N GLU A 113 10.15 -12.26 -4.46
CA GLU A 113 10.05 -13.58 -3.87
C GLU A 113 8.75 -14.31 -4.26
N MET A 114 7.63 -13.60 -4.16
CA MET A 114 6.31 -14.14 -4.51
C MET A 114 6.23 -14.46 -6.00
N ASP A 115 6.69 -13.54 -6.86
CA ASP A 115 6.58 -13.69 -8.30
C ASP A 115 7.37 -14.92 -8.79
N LEU A 116 8.59 -15.13 -8.27
CA LEU A 116 9.41 -16.30 -8.60
C LEU A 116 8.79 -17.61 -8.11
N ALA A 117 8.40 -17.68 -6.84
CA ALA A 117 7.80 -18.88 -6.27
C ALA A 117 6.54 -19.29 -7.03
N LEU A 118 5.69 -18.30 -7.32
CA LEU A 118 4.43 -18.49 -8.03
C LEU A 118 4.63 -18.92 -9.49
N ALA A 119 5.53 -18.27 -10.22
CA ALA A 119 5.82 -18.63 -11.61
C ALA A 119 6.33 -20.07 -11.71
N ALA A 120 7.28 -20.45 -10.86
CA ALA A 120 7.87 -21.78 -10.83
C ALA A 120 6.82 -22.86 -10.53
N ASP A 121 6.06 -22.69 -9.46
CA ASP A 121 5.08 -23.69 -9.01
C ASP A 121 3.91 -23.82 -10.00
N THR A 122 3.44 -22.71 -10.56
CA THR A 122 2.37 -22.72 -11.57
C THR A 122 2.82 -23.46 -12.83
N LEU A 123 4.01 -23.11 -13.36
CA LEU A 123 4.55 -23.77 -14.54
C LEU A 123 4.83 -25.25 -14.29
N ALA A 124 5.38 -25.61 -13.12
CA ALA A 124 5.65 -27.00 -12.76
C ALA A 124 4.37 -27.86 -12.76
N ALA A 125 3.30 -27.35 -12.13
CA ALA A 125 2.04 -28.07 -12.10
C ALA A 125 1.38 -28.17 -13.48
N GLN A 126 1.41 -27.10 -14.27
CA GLN A 126 0.79 -27.06 -15.58
C GLN A 126 1.56 -27.92 -16.61
N ALA A 127 2.88 -28.00 -16.48
CA ALA A 127 3.69 -28.96 -17.23
C ALA A 127 3.35 -30.39 -16.83
N ALA A 128 3.34 -30.71 -15.53
CA ALA A 128 3.02 -32.06 -15.05
C ALA A 128 1.60 -32.51 -15.42
N ALA A 129 0.61 -31.61 -15.37
CA ALA A 129 -0.77 -31.90 -15.76
C ALA A 129 -0.91 -32.32 -17.23
N ARG A 130 0.02 -31.88 -18.10
CA ARG A 130 0.08 -32.22 -19.53
C ARG A 130 0.89 -33.49 -19.84
N LEU A 131 1.53 -34.09 -18.84
CA LEU A 131 2.24 -35.36 -18.97
C LEU A 131 1.29 -36.56 -18.75
N PRO A 132 1.69 -37.77 -19.20
CA PRO A 132 0.95 -39.00 -18.91
C PRO A 132 0.63 -39.14 -17.42
N GLU A 133 -0.57 -39.67 -17.13
CA GLU A 133 -1.08 -39.77 -15.75
C GLU A 133 -0.17 -40.62 -14.85
N ASN A 134 0.40 -41.70 -15.40
CA ASN A 134 1.37 -42.53 -14.71
C ASN A 134 2.63 -41.73 -14.38
N GLY A 135 2.91 -41.53 -13.09
CA GLY A 135 4.11 -40.83 -12.64
C GLY A 135 3.95 -39.31 -12.50
N ARG A 136 2.75 -38.74 -12.72
CA ARG A 136 2.52 -37.29 -12.72
C ARG A 136 2.98 -36.59 -11.44
N ALA A 137 2.67 -37.16 -10.29
CA ALA A 137 3.08 -36.59 -9.00
C ALA A 137 4.61 -36.59 -8.84
N GLN A 138 5.27 -37.68 -9.25
CA GLN A 138 6.73 -37.77 -9.23
C GLN A 138 7.37 -36.77 -10.20
N ARG A 139 6.77 -36.57 -11.38
CA ARG A 139 7.21 -35.58 -12.38
C ARG A 139 7.06 -34.16 -11.86
N TYR A 140 5.94 -33.83 -11.25
CA TYR A 140 5.70 -32.54 -10.61
C TYR A 140 6.80 -32.21 -9.58
N GLU A 141 7.08 -33.13 -8.66
CA GLU A 141 8.12 -32.93 -7.65
C GLU A 141 9.53 -32.85 -8.25
N ALA A 142 9.82 -33.61 -9.31
CA ALA A 142 11.10 -33.54 -10.02
C ALA A 142 11.31 -32.19 -10.71
N ILE A 143 10.27 -31.66 -11.37
CA ILE A 143 10.29 -30.32 -11.98
C ILE A 143 10.49 -29.25 -10.91
N ARG A 144 9.72 -29.29 -9.81
CA ARG A 144 9.84 -28.32 -8.71
C ARG A 144 11.23 -28.32 -8.09
N ARG A 145 11.81 -29.50 -7.86
CA ARG A 145 13.17 -29.60 -7.30
C ARG A 145 14.21 -28.93 -8.20
N ARG A 146 14.11 -29.11 -9.52
CA ARG A 146 15.03 -28.47 -10.46
C ARG A 146 14.84 -26.96 -10.52
N PHE A 147 13.61 -26.46 -10.46
CA PHE A 147 13.38 -25.02 -10.34
C PHE A 147 13.93 -24.45 -9.02
N ALA A 148 13.87 -25.20 -7.92
CA ALA A 148 14.41 -24.77 -6.63
C ALA A 148 15.95 -24.57 -6.64
N GLU A 149 16.66 -25.04 -7.67
CA GLU A 149 18.10 -24.80 -7.84
C GLU A 149 18.41 -23.37 -8.33
N SER A 150 17.42 -22.64 -8.89
CA SER A 150 17.67 -21.30 -9.44
C SER A 150 17.66 -20.18 -8.40
N ASP A 151 16.82 -20.28 -7.37
CA ASP A 151 16.65 -19.24 -6.35
C ASP A 151 16.08 -19.84 -5.06
N SER A 152 16.51 -19.31 -3.90
CA SER A 152 16.06 -19.77 -2.58
C SER A 152 14.56 -19.56 -2.30
N CYS A 153 13.89 -18.70 -3.05
CA CYS A 153 12.45 -18.49 -2.93
C CYS A 153 11.64 -19.65 -3.54
N VAL A 154 12.21 -20.34 -4.53
CA VAL A 154 11.51 -21.37 -5.30
C VAL A 154 11.39 -22.66 -4.50
N GLY A 155 10.19 -23.26 -4.52
CA GLY A 155 9.87 -24.48 -3.77
C GLY A 155 9.44 -24.25 -2.31
N ARG A 156 9.40 -22.99 -1.85
CA ARG A 156 8.86 -22.60 -0.53
C ARG A 156 7.34 -22.34 -0.61
N GLY A 157 6.68 -22.33 0.55
CA GLY A 157 5.25 -22.04 0.61
C GLY A 157 4.93 -20.58 0.29
N HIS A 158 3.97 -20.31 -0.60
CA HIS A 158 3.63 -18.94 -1.01
C HIS A 158 3.20 -18.05 0.15
N THR A 159 2.51 -18.62 1.15
CA THR A 159 2.07 -17.88 2.35
C THR A 159 3.21 -17.25 3.13
N GLU A 160 4.44 -17.75 2.99
CA GLU A 160 5.64 -17.17 3.59
C GLU A 160 5.98 -15.78 3.02
N PHE A 161 5.64 -15.55 1.75
CA PHE A 161 5.92 -14.32 1.01
C PHE A 161 4.74 -13.35 1.00
N PHE A 162 3.63 -13.68 1.67
CA PHE A 162 2.60 -12.67 1.88
C PHE A 162 3.13 -11.54 2.77
N PRO A 163 2.73 -10.29 2.49
CA PRO A 163 3.29 -9.14 3.21
C PRO A 163 3.13 -9.22 4.73
N HIS A 164 1.95 -9.60 5.23
CA HIS A 164 1.72 -9.78 6.67
C HIS A 164 2.63 -10.86 7.27
N SER A 165 2.88 -11.96 6.55
CA SER A 165 3.77 -13.05 6.98
C SER A 165 5.23 -12.60 7.02
N GLN A 166 5.70 -11.89 5.99
CA GLN A 166 7.06 -11.36 5.93
C GLN A 166 7.31 -10.36 7.06
N VAL A 167 6.36 -9.46 7.31
CA VAL A 167 6.46 -8.47 8.41
C VAL A 167 6.46 -9.15 9.78
N ALA A 168 5.60 -10.14 10.01
CA ALA A 168 5.59 -10.91 11.25
C ALA A 168 6.91 -11.68 11.47
N ARG A 169 7.44 -12.32 10.42
CA ARG A 169 8.75 -12.99 10.46
C ARG A 169 9.90 -12.02 10.71
N ALA A 170 9.85 -10.82 10.14
CA ALA A 170 10.86 -9.79 10.36
C ALA A 170 10.89 -9.36 11.85
N ALA A 171 9.73 -9.23 12.49
CA ALA A 171 9.62 -8.95 13.92
C ALA A 171 10.16 -10.09 14.80
N GLY A 172 10.04 -11.34 14.35
CA GLY A 172 10.38 -12.55 15.12
C GLY A 172 11.77 -12.52 15.75
N GLY A 173 11.82 -12.65 17.08
CA GLY A 173 13.06 -12.65 17.86
C GLY A 173 13.78 -11.29 17.98
N LEU A 174 13.28 -10.23 17.34
CA LEU A 174 13.77 -8.86 17.51
C LEU A 174 12.83 -8.01 18.37
N LEU A 175 11.53 -8.18 18.19
CA LEU A 175 10.48 -7.46 18.92
C LEU A 175 9.72 -8.41 19.86
N PRO A 176 8.98 -7.89 20.86
CA PRO A 176 8.16 -8.71 21.74
C PRO A 176 7.20 -9.64 20.95
N PRO A 177 6.96 -10.88 21.39
CA PRO A 177 6.10 -11.83 20.66
C PRO A 177 4.65 -11.36 20.46
N ASP A 178 4.15 -10.46 21.30
CA ASP A 178 2.83 -9.85 21.24
C ASP A 178 2.80 -8.55 20.40
N THR A 179 3.87 -8.26 19.66
CA THR A 179 3.95 -7.11 18.76
C THR A 179 2.80 -7.14 17.76
N ARG A 180 2.06 -6.04 17.69
CA ARG A 180 0.94 -5.86 16.76
C ARG A 180 1.46 -5.52 15.38
N THR A 181 1.16 -6.33 14.38
CA THR A 181 1.57 -6.08 13.00
C THR A 181 0.40 -5.63 12.15
N LEU A 182 0.59 -4.59 11.35
CA LEU A 182 -0.36 -4.19 10.33
C LEU A 182 0.39 -3.77 9.08
N VAL A 183 -0.01 -4.33 7.94
CA VAL A 183 0.53 -3.96 6.64
C VAL A 183 -0.41 -3.01 5.92
N SER A 184 0.14 -1.99 5.26
CA SER A 184 -0.64 -1.07 4.40
C SER A 184 -0.11 -1.04 2.97
N ASN A 185 -1.02 -0.95 2.00
CA ASN A 185 -0.70 -0.75 0.60
C ASN A 185 -1.48 0.46 0.04
N ASN A 186 -0.78 1.58 -0.08
CA ASN A 186 -1.23 2.82 -0.71
C ASN A 186 -0.35 3.14 -1.94
N ILE A 187 0.33 2.15 -2.54
CA ILE A 187 1.32 2.34 -3.61
C ILE A 187 2.55 3.15 -3.10
N CYS A 188 2.98 4.21 -3.78
CA CYS A 188 4.20 4.93 -3.40
C CYS A 188 4.10 5.72 -2.07
N PRO A 189 2.96 6.32 -1.65
CA PRO A 189 2.87 7.03 -0.37
C PRO A 189 2.79 6.13 0.87
N SER A 190 2.73 4.81 0.70
CA SER A 190 2.36 3.86 1.75
C SER A 190 3.13 4.03 3.05
N ALA A 191 4.46 4.15 3.01
CA ALA A 191 5.22 4.25 4.25
C ALA A 191 4.90 5.52 5.08
N LEU A 192 4.40 6.60 4.46
CA LEU A 192 3.90 7.75 5.23
C LEU A 192 2.55 7.43 5.90
N TYR A 193 1.69 6.65 5.25
CA TYR A 193 0.47 6.13 5.88
C TYR A 193 0.77 5.17 7.03
N SER A 194 1.79 4.30 6.91
CA SER A 194 2.23 3.47 8.05
C SER A 194 2.69 4.30 9.24
N VAL A 195 3.38 5.42 9.00
CA VAL A 195 3.78 6.39 10.05
C VAL A 195 2.54 7.02 10.71
N ASP A 196 1.57 7.47 9.92
CA ASP A 196 0.30 8.02 10.44
C ASP A 196 -0.49 6.98 11.25
N LEU A 197 -0.54 5.72 10.80
CA LEU A 197 -1.12 4.62 11.57
C LEU A 197 -0.41 4.47 12.92
N GLY A 198 0.92 4.42 12.95
CA GLY A 198 1.67 4.36 14.22
C GLY A 198 1.41 5.55 15.15
N VAL A 199 1.33 6.78 14.60
CA VAL A 199 0.96 7.99 15.35
C VAL A 199 -0.39 7.82 16.01
N ARG A 200 -1.41 7.40 15.27
CA ARG A 200 -2.77 7.18 15.80
C ARG A 200 -2.78 6.15 16.91
N HIS A 201 -2.07 5.04 16.72
CA HIS A 201 -2.03 3.96 17.69
C HIS A 201 -1.32 4.35 18.99
N LEU A 202 -0.28 5.19 18.90
CA LEU A 202 0.35 5.78 20.07
C LEU A 202 -0.60 6.73 20.79
N LEU A 203 -1.29 7.60 20.06
CA LEU A 203 -2.21 8.59 20.64
C LEU A 203 -3.49 7.98 21.21
N ASP A 204 -3.97 6.88 20.62
CA ASP A 204 -5.10 6.09 21.13
C ASP A 204 -4.68 5.20 22.32
N GLY A 205 -3.39 5.18 22.66
CA GLY A 205 -2.84 4.36 23.74
C GLY A 205 -2.94 2.86 23.43
N ALA A 206 -3.00 2.46 22.16
CA ALA A 206 -3.03 1.06 21.72
C ALA A 206 -1.63 0.44 21.75
N VAL A 207 -0.58 1.24 21.57
CA VAL A 207 0.83 0.86 21.70
C VAL A 207 1.59 1.95 22.46
N ASP A 208 2.76 1.60 22.98
CA ASP A 208 3.66 2.51 23.70
C ASP A 208 4.90 2.85 22.87
N VAL A 209 5.26 1.96 21.94
CA VAL A 209 6.25 2.17 20.88
C VAL A 209 5.68 1.70 19.55
N ALA A 210 5.84 2.51 18.50
CA ALA A 210 5.45 2.14 17.14
C ALA A 210 6.68 2.16 16.22
N PHE A 211 7.00 1.01 15.64
CA PHE A 211 7.91 0.92 14.51
C PHE A 211 7.12 1.09 13.22
N CYS A 212 7.47 2.08 12.41
CA CYS A 212 6.75 2.42 11.20
C CYS A 212 7.68 2.43 10.00
N GLY A 213 7.29 1.83 8.88
CA GLY A 213 8.22 1.70 7.77
C GLY A 213 7.62 1.24 6.45
N GLY A 214 8.50 0.83 5.56
CA GLY A 214 8.11 0.20 4.30
C GLY A 214 9.27 -0.61 3.72
N VAL A 215 8.93 -1.57 2.88
CA VAL A 215 9.89 -2.45 2.20
C VAL A 215 9.45 -2.73 0.76
N SER A 216 10.40 -2.87 -0.15
CA SER A 216 10.14 -3.27 -1.52
C SER A 216 11.34 -4.00 -2.12
N SER A 217 11.13 -5.25 -2.49
CA SER A 217 11.89 -5.93 -3.53
C SER A 217 11.37 -5.54 -4.92
N HIS A 218 12.23 -5.60 -5.93
CA HIS A 218 11.92 -5.23 -7.30
C HIS A 218 12.17 -6.42 -8.22
N GLY A 219 11.19 -6.70 -9.09
CA GLY A 219 11.22 -7.84 -10.00
C GLY A 219 10.99 -7.41 -11.45
N PRO A 220 11.29 -8.30 -12.42
CA PRO A 220 11.16 -8.00 -13.85
C PRO A 220 9.77 -7.53 -14.28
N LEU A 221 8.70 -8.15 -13.75
CA LEU A 221 7.32 -7.82 -14.12
C LEU A 221 6.99 -6.33 -13.90
N ARG A 222 7.48 -5.76 -12.79
CA ARG A 222 7.28 -4.34 -12.48
C ARG A 222 7.98 -3.43 -13.50
N GLN A 223 9.19 -3.78 -13.98
CA GLN A 223 9.87 -3.02 -15.04
C GLN A 223 9.05 -3.03 -16.34
N VAL A 224 8.53 -4.20 -16.74
CA VAL A 224 7.72 -4.34 -17.96
C VAL A 224 6.50 -3.42 -17.91
N TYR A 225 5.80 -3.39 -16.78
CA TYR A 225 4.65 -2.52 -16.60
C TYR A 225 4.98 -1.03 -16.69
N PHE A 226 6.04 -0.56 -16.02
CA PHE A 226 6.38 0.86 -16.02
C PHE A 226 6.94 1.34 -17.35
N ALA A 227 7.63 0.48 -18.08
CA ALA A 227 8.05 0.74 -19.44
C ALA A 227 6.86 0.85 -20.39
N GLU A 228 5.85 -0.01 -20.26
CA GLU A 228 4.62 0.07 -21.06
C GLU A 228 3.84 1.36 -20.80
N MET A 229 3.85 1.84 -19.55
CA MET A 229 3.29 3.14 -19.20
C MET A 229 4.13 4.32 -19.71
N GLY A 230 5.32 4.09 -20.28
CA GLY A 230 6.22 5.13 -20.77
C GLY A 230 6.82 5.99 -19.66
N THR A 231 6.94 5.45 -18.45
CA THR A 231 7.37 6.21 -17.25
C THR A 231 8.85 6.06 -16.91
N LEU A 232 9.53 5.06 -17.45
CA LEU A 232 10.96 4.84 -17.21
C LEU A 232 11.82 5.87 -17.95
N SER A 233 12.92 6.27 -17.32
CA SER A 233 13.92 7.16 -17.91
C SER A 233 14.54 6.51 -19.15
N ARG A 234 14.68 7.30 -20.22
CA ARG A 234 15.34 6.85 -21.46
C ARG A 234 16.84 7.00 -21.40
N SER A 235 17.31 7.96 -20.60
CA SER A 235 18.73 8.21 -20.35
C SER A 235 19.31 7.33 -19.23
N GLY A 236 18.48 6.57 -18.51
CA GLY A 236 18.89 5.76 -17.36
C GLY A 236 19.30 6.61 -16.15
N GLN A 237 18.93 7.89 -16.13
CA GLN A 237 19.32 8.87 -15.12
C GLN A 237 18.06 9.56 -14.58
N LEU A 238 18.01 9.80 -13.27
CA LEU A 238 16.86 10.46 -12.64
C LEU A 238 17.22 11.91 -12.29
N ARG A 239 16.55 12.86 -12.94
CA ARG A 239 16.76 14.32 -12.80
C ARG A 239 15.52 15.01 -12.26
N ALA A 240 15.23 14.81 -10.98
CA ALA A 240 14.02 15.37 -10.38
C ALA A 240 14.04 16.91 -10.42
N PHE A 241 12.94 17.48 -10.90
CA PHE A 241 12.67 18.92 -11.03
C PHE A 241 13.54 19.67 -12.04
N ASP A 242 14.28 18.95 -12.88
CA ASP A 242 15.16 19.54 -13.90
C ASP A 242 14.45 19.68 -15.26
N VAL A 243 14.94 20.60 -16.10
CA VAL A 243 14.46 20.77 -17.48
C VAL A 243 14.65 19.52 -18.34
N ASP A 244 15.68 18.71 -18.07
CA ASP A 244 16.01 17.48 -18.81
C ASP A 244 15.45 16.21 -18.13
N ALA A 245 14.44 16.34 -17.27
CA ALA A 245 13.73 15.20 -16.68
C ALA A 245 13.01 14.36 -17.76
N ASP A 246 13.31 13.06 -17.84
CA ASP A 246 12.82 12.19 -18.91
C ASP A 246 12.14 10.89 -18.44
N GLY A 247 12.01 10.68 -17.13
CA GLY A 247 11.39 9.51 -16.54
C GLY A 247 12.07 9.07 -15.23
N THR A 248 11.58 7.96 -14.69
CA THR A 248 12.01 7.43 -13.40
C THR A 248 12.90 6.19 -13.53
N VAL A 249 13.62 5.86 -12.46
CA VAL A 249 14.38 4.61 -12.30
C VAL A 249 13.96 4.02 -10.97
N PHE A 250 13.52 2.77 -10.96
CA PHE A 250 13.09 2.09 -9.75
C PHE A 250 14.28 1.56 -8.95
N SER A 251 14.03 1.26 -7.69
CA SER A 251 15.01 0.66 -6.81
C SER A 251 14.32 -0.13 -5.70
N GLU A 252 15.13 -0.80 -4.90
CA GLU A 252 14.69 -1.59 -3.77
C GLU A 252 15.06 -0.95 -2.44
N GLY A 253 14.61 -1.57 -1.36
CA GLY A 253 15.10 -1.26 -0.03
C GLY A 253 14.02 -1.34 1.04
N ALA A 254 14.44 -1.05 2.26
CA ALA A 254 13.59 -0.94 3.42
C ALA A 254 13.97 0.27 4.27
N GLY A 255 13.00 0.81 5.00
CA GLY A 255 13.24 1.81 6.03
C GLY A 255 12.26 1.63 7.18
N VAL A 256 12.71 1.93 8.39
CA VAL A 256 11.92 1.90 9.61
C VAL A 256 12.26 3.12 10.45
N VAL A 257 11.25 3.69 11.11
CA VAL A 257 11.41 4.70 12.15
C VAL A 257 10.73 4.21 13.42
N ALA A 258 11.32 4.50 14.58
CA ALA A 258 10.71 4.25 15.87
C ALA A 258 10.05 5.53 16.39
N LEU A 259 8.80 5.40 16.82
CA LEU A 259 7.97 6.49 17.30
C LEU A 259 7.53 6.25 18.74
N LYS A 260 7.55 7.32 19.54
CA LYS A 260 7.10 7.32 20.94
C LYS A 260 6.31 8.59 21.23
N ARG A 261 5.45 8.56 22.25
CA ARG A 261 4.85 9.79 22.77
C ARG A 261 5.91 10.60 23.51
N TRP A 262 5.78 11.92 23.52
CA TRP A 262 6.71 12.80 24.22
C TRP A 262 6.82 12.48 25.71
N SER A 263 5.72 12.11 26.37
CA SER A 263 5.77 11.65 27.77
C SER A 263 6.66 10.41 27.97
N ASP A 264 6.61 9.46 27.04
CA ASP A 264 7.43 8.25 27.07
C ASP A 264 8.90 8.55 26.71
N VAL A 265 9.14 9.49 25.79
CA VAL A 265 10.50 9.99 25.50
C VAL A 265 11.14 10.60 26.75
N LEU A 266 10.41 11.46 27.47
CA LEU A 266 10.92 12.06 28.71
C LEU A 266 11.18 11.03 29.80
N ARG A 267 10.33 9.99 29.89
CA ARG A 267 10.50 8.89 30.83
C ARG A 267 11.75 8.08 30.52
N ASP A 268 11.96 7.76 29.25
CA ASP A 268 12.96 6.79 28.81
C ASP A 268 14.29 7.43 28.39
N GLY A 269 14.35 8.77 28.35
CA GLY A 269 15.56 9.53 28.03
C GLY A 269 16.01 9.41 26.58
N ASP A 270 15.09 9.16 25.65
CA ASP A 270 15.45 9.02 24.23
C ASP A 270 15.81 10.37 23.59
N ASP A 271 16.77 10.34 22.66
CA ASP A 271 17.02 11.46 21.77
C ASP A 271 15.86 11.62 20.77
N VAL A 272 15.45 12.87 20.53
CA VAL A 272 14.41 13.19 19.55
C VAL A 272 15.08 13.69 18.27
N LEU A 273 14.79 13.03 17.15
CA LEU A 273 15.23 13.45 15.83
C LEU A 273 14.27 14.48 15.22
N ALA A 274 12.96 14.25 15.37
CA ALA A 274 11.92 15.17 14.91
C ALA A 274 10.61 14.96 15.67
N VAL A 275 9.75 15.98 15.71
CA VAL A 275 8.36 15.87 16.13
C VAL A 275 7.47 15.74 14.90
N LEU A 276 6.58 14.75 14.88
CA LEU A 276 5.57 14.60 13.83
C LEU A 276 4.48 15.65 14.05
N ALA A 277 4.31 16.59 13.12
CA ALA A 277 3.50 17.79 13.28
C ALA A 277 2.19 17.78 12.48
N GLY A 278 1.73 16.60 12.06
CA GLY A 278 0.50 16.42 11.30
C GLY A 278 0.73 15.65 10.00
N PHE A 279 -0.27 14.86 9.64
CA PHE A 279 -0.30 14.11 8.39
C PHE A 279 -1.54 14.49 7.57
N GLY A 280 -1.38 14.57 6.26
CA GLY A 280 -2.45 14.87 5.33
C GLY A 280 -2.59 13.78 4.30
N ALA A 281 -3.68 13.02 4.40
CA ALA A 281 -4.10 12.03 3.43
C ALA A 281 -5.15 12.62 2.48
N ALA A 282 -5.02 12.35 1.19
CA ALA A 282 -6.01 12.76 0.20
C ALA A 282 -6.01 11.87 -1.03
N SER A 283 -7.19 11.77 -1.65
CA SER A 283 -7.37 11.28 -3.02
C SER A 283 -7.46 12.47 -3.98
N ASP A 284 -7.01 12.28 -5.22
CA ASP A 284 -7.22 13.21 -6.34
C ASP A 284 -8.70 13.41 -6.66
N GLY A 285 -9.56 12.45 -6.28
CA GLY A 285 -10.96 12.42 -6.68
C GLY A 285 -11.07 12.25 -8.20
N LYS A 286 -12.07 12.90 -8.81
CA LYS A 286 -12.27 12.80 -10.26
C LYS A 286 -11.12 13.50 -11.01
N SER A 287 -10.33 12.73 -11.75
CA SER A 287 -9.21 13.23 -12.56
C SER A 287 -9.27 12.73 -14.01
N LYS A 288 -8.35 13.23 -14.86
CA LYS A 288 -8.33 12.94 -16.30
C LYS A 288 -8.12 11.45 -16.63
N ALA A 289 -7.31 10.76 -15.84
CA ALA A 289 -7.04 9.33 -15.92
C ALA A 289 -6.59 8.82 -14.55
N ILE A 290 -6.74 7.52 -14.29
CA ILE A 290 -6.42 6.92 -12.99
C ILE A 290 -4.93 7.06 -12.59
N PHE A 291 -4.03 7.18 -13.56
CA PHE A 291 -2.59 7.35 -13.37
C PHE A 291 -2.12 8.79 -13.58
N ALA A 292 -3.00 9.71 -13.97
CA ALA A 292 -2.63 11.11 -14.18
C ALA A 292 -2.70 11.88 -12.85
N PRO A 293 -1.63 12.58 -12.43
CA PRO A 293 -1.62 13.31 -11.17
C PRO A 293 -2.57 14.52 -11.20
N SER A 294 -3.15 14.87 -10.05
CA SER A 294 -3.99 16.07 -9.89
C SER A 294 -3.36 17.09 -8.94
N GLN A 295 -3.15 18.32 -9.42
CA GLN A 295 -2.68 19.42 -8.58
C GLN A 295 -3.57 19.65 -7.35
N GLU A 296 -4.89 19.52 -7.51
CA GLU A 296 -5.85 19.73 -6.44
C GLU A 296 -5.70 18.70 -5.31
N GLY A 297 -5.53 17.42 -5.67
CA GLY A 297 -5.36 16.33 -4.69
C GLY A 297 -4.06 16.45 -3.90
N GLN A 298 -2.96 16.79 -4.58
CA GLN A 298 -1.67 17.03 -3.93
C GLN A 298 -1.71 18.24 -2.99
N THR A 299 -2.29 19.36 -3.45
CA THR A 299 -2.48 20.58 -2.64
C THR A 299 -3.36 20.30 -1.41
N ARG A 300 -4.41 19.47 -1.57
CA ARG A 300 -5.29 19.04 -0.48
C ARG A 300 -4.53 18.25 0.59
N ALA A 301 -3.69 17.30 0.21
CA ALA A 301 -2.86 16.54 1.16
C ALA A 301 -1.96 17.48 1.99
N MET A 302 -1.22 18.37 1.32
CA MET A 302 -0.33 19.34 1.99
C MET A 302 -1.09 20.30 2.92
N THR A 303 -2.26 20.75 2.50
CA THR A 303 -3.11 21.66 3.31
C THR A 303 -3.69 20.95 4.53
N ARG A 304 -4.15 19.70 4.39
CA ARG A 304 -4.65 18.90 5.51
C ARG A 304 -3.60 18.70 6.59
N ALA A 305 -2.38 18.33 6.22
CA ALA A 305 -1.29 18.16 7.17
C ALA A 305 -1.01 19.43 7.99
N ARG A 306 -0.93 20.58 7.30
CA ARG A 306 -0.71 21.89 7.94
C ARG A 306 -1.87 22.31 8.84
N SER A 307 -3.12 21.97 8.47
CA SER A 307 -4.32 22.35 9.21
C SER A 307 -4.36 21.79 10.64
N VAL A 308 -3.67 20.67 10.92
CA VAL A 308 -3.58 20.06 12.26
C VAL A 308 -3.07 21.07 13.30
N ASN A 309 -2.14 21.94 12.90
CA ASN A 309 -1.52 22.96 13.77
C ASN A 309 -1.73 24.39 13.27
N GLY A 310 -2.55 24.61 12.24
CA GLY A 310 -2.78 25.94 11.67
C GLY A 310 -1.54 26.54 10.99
N VAL A 311 -0.64 25.70 10.47
CA VAL A 311 0.63 26.13 9.88
C VAL A 311 0.39 26.83 8.54
N THR A 312 0.88 28.06 8.41
CA THR A 312 0.80 28.83 7.17
C THR A 312 1.78 28.30 6.12
N GLY A 313 1.59 28.70 4.86
CA GLY A 313 2.50 28.29 3.78
C GLY A 313 3.94 28.77 3.99
N ALA A 314 4.08 30.00 4.50
CA ALA A 314 5.35 30.68 4.74
C ALA A 314 6.22 30.02 5.83
N GLU A 315 5.63 29.26 6.75
CA GLU A 315 6.35 28.58 7.84
C GLU A 315 7.04 27.27 7.39
N VAL A 316 6.73 26.77 6.18
CA VAL A 316 7.36 25.57 5.64
C VAL A 316 8.64 25.95 4.91
N SER A 317 9.77 25.53 5.46
CA SER A 317 11.10 25.92 4.98
C SER A 317 11.64 24.97 3.91
N TRP A 318 11.25 23.70 3.96
CA TRP A 318 11.76 22.66 3.08
C TRP A 318 10.69 21.60 2.83
N VAL A 319 10.56 21.16 1.58
CA VAL A 319 9.74 20.03 1.16
C VAL A 319 10.64 19.01 0.46
N ILE A 320 10.65 17.79 0.98
CA ILE A 320 11.10 16.63 0.21
C ILE A 320 9.92 16.15 -0.62
N GLY A 321 9.99 16.41 -1.92
CA GLY A 321 9.01 15.98 -2.88
C GLY A 321 9.03 14.48 -3.15
N HIS A 322 7.98 14.02 -3.84
CA HIS A 322 7.94 12.73 -4.49
C HIS A 322 9.02 12.64 -5.58
N GLY A 323 9.15 13.64 -6.46
CA GLY A 323 10.31 13.87 -7.33
C GLY A 323 10.72 12.66 -8.17
N THR A 324 9.82 12.22 -9.05
CA THR A 324 10.06 11.02 -9.89
C THR A 324 10.88 11.29 -11.14
N ALA A 325 11.09 12.56 -11.51
CA ALA A 325 11.62 12.98 -12.80
C ALA A 325 10.74 12.61 -13.99
N THR A 326 9.46 12.31 -13.76
CA THR A 326 8.47 12.21 -14.83
C THR A 326 7.98 13.61 -15.18
N LEU A 327 7.89 13.94 -16.48
CA LEU A 327 7.56 15.30 -16.91
C LEU A 327 6.22 15.79 -16.32
N ALA A 328 5.17 14.97 -16.40
CA ALA A 328 3.85 15.32 -15.89
C ALA A 328 3.79 15.31 -14.35
N GLY A 329 4.51 14.39 -13.71
CA GLY A 329 4.59 14.27 -12.26
C GLY A 329 5.25 15.49 -11.64
N ASP A 330 6.49 15.79 -12.04
CA ASP A 330 7.28 16.89 -11.50
C ASP A 330 6.62 18.26 -11.81
N ALA A 331 6.01 18.42 -12.98
CA ALA A 331 5.26 19.64 -13.31
C ALA A 331 4.02 19.85 -12.45
N THR A 332 3.30 18.77 -12.13
CA THR A 332 2.13 18.85 -11.25
C THR A 332 2.57 19.09 -9.81
N GLU A 333 3.65 18.43 -9.38
CA GLU A 333 4.19 18.52 -8.04
C GLU A 333 4.70 19.93 -7.71
N LEU A 334 5.55 20.53 -8.56
CA LEU A 334 6.07 21.88 -8.31
C LEU A 334 4.94 22.91 -8.22
N ARG A 335 3.90 22.80 -9.07
CA ARG A 335 2.71 23.67 -9.00
C ARG A 335 1.92 23.44 -7.71
N SER A 336 1.83 22.19 -7.25
CA SER A 336 1.11 21.83 -6.02
C SER A 336 1.83 22.36 -4.78
N ILE A 337 3.17 22.23 -4.72
CA ILE A 337 3.99 22.80 -3.64
C ILE A 337 3.81 24.31 -3.59
N ALA A 338 3.94 25.01 -4.72
CA ALA A 338 3.75 26.46 -4.75
C ALA A 338 2.33 26.88 -4.33
N ALA A 339 1.30 26.15 -4.77
CA ALA A 339 -0.09 26.43 -4.41
C ALA A 339 -0.40 26.12 -2.93
N ALA A 340 0.21 25.09 -2.37
CA ALA A 340 0.03 24.69 -0.98
C ALA A 340 0.79 25.57 0.01
N HIS A 341 1.81 26.31 -0.43
CA HIS A 341 2.66 27.11 0.45
C HIS A 341 2.65 28.61 0.08
N PRO A 342 1.47 29.28 0.06
CA PRO A 342 1.39 30.69 -0.31
C PRO A 342 2.16 31.58 0.69
N GLY A 343 2.85 32.58 0.16
CA GLY A 343 3.68 33.50 0.93
C GLY A 343 5.01 32.92 1.41
N GLY A 344 5.29 31.65 1.10
CA GLY A 344 6.58 30.99 1.34
C GLY A 344 7.35 30.72 0.06
N GLU A 345 8.63 30.39 0.22
CA GLU A 345 9.51 29.91 -0.85
C GLU A 345 10.30 28.69 -0.33
N PRO A 346 9.63 27.54 -0.09
CA PRO A 346 10.30 26.38 0.47
C PRO A 346 11.42 25.90 -0.46
N TRP A 347 12.49 25.39 0.14
CA TRP A 347 13.43 24.54 -0.59
C TRP A 347 12.72 23.26 -1.03
N VAL A 348 13.03 22.74 -2.21
CA VAL A 348 12.45 21.52 -2.77
C VAL A 348 13.58 20.57 -3.17
N THR A 349 13.51 19.34 -2.66
CA THR A 349 14.45 18.26 -3.01
C THR A 349 13.71 16.94 -3.24
N GLY A 350 14.34 15.94 -3.85
CA GLY A 350 13.82 14.59 -4.02
C GLY A 350 14.97 13.58 -4.03
N ASN A 351 14.88 12.55 -3.18
CA ASN A 351 15.94 11.55 -3.01
C ASN A 351 16.02 10.48 -4.09
N LYS A 352 14.98 10.34 -4.90
CA LYS A 352 14.95 9.38 -6.01
C LYS A 352 16.07 9.66 -7.02
N ALA A 353 16.52 10.91 -7.14
CA ALA A 353 17.58 11.32 -8.07
C ALA A 353 18.88 10.51 -7.91
N TYR A 354 19.15 9.98 -6.72
CA TYR A 354 20.38 9.23 -6.42
C TYR A 354 20.13 7.86 -5.75
N LEU A 355 18.91 7.58 -5.29
CA LEU A 355 18.52 6.28 -4.70
C LEU A 355 17.65 5.44 -5.62
N GLY A 356 17.00 6.07 -6.59
CA GLY A 356 15.92 5.46 -7.37
C GLY A 356 14.62 5.47 -6.57
N HIS A 357 13.54 5.03 -7.21
CA HIS A 357 12.25 4.89 -6.55
C HIS A 357 12.17 3.57 -5.77
N THR A 358 12.38 3.62 -4.46
CA THR A 358 12.40 2.45 -3.55
C THR A 358 11.01 1.86 -3.24
N GLY A 359 10.10 1.86 -4.22
CA GLY A 359 8.72 1.40 -4.09
C GLY A 359 7.99 1.90 -2.84
N MET A 360 7.44 0.96 -2.07
CA MET A 360 6.67 1.17 -0.85
C MET A 360 7.50 1.80 0.28
N ALA A 361 8.83 1.70 0.24
CA ALA A 361 9.73 2.30 1.24
C ALA A 361 10.01 3.80 0.99
N CYS A 362 9.66 4.36 -0.18
CA CYS A 362 10.16 5.69 -0.56
C CYS A 362 9.72 6.80 0.40
N GLY A 363 8.51 6.70 0.96
CA GLY A 363 8.01 7.68 1.93
C GLY A 363 8.84 7.75 3.20
N VAL A 364 9.18 6.60 3.79
CA VAL A 364 9.97 6.55 5.04
C VAL A 364 11.44 6.88 4.80
N VAL A 365 12.00 6.50 3.64
CA VAL A 365 13.37 6.92 3.26
C VAL A 365 13.46 8.45 3.17
N SER A 366 12.46 9.11 2.56
CA SER A 366 12.36 10.57 2.57
C SER A 366 12.15 11.13 3.98
N LEU A 367 11.34 10.47 4.82
CA LEU A 367 11.14 10.88 6.22
C LEU A 367 12.43 10.84 7.04
N ILE A 368 13.22 9.78 6.90
CA ILE A 368 14.52 9.63 7.55
C ILE A 368 15.47 10.75 7.11
N GLN A 369 15.53 11.05 5.80
CA GLN A 369 16.34 12.14 5.29
C GLN A 369 15.89 13.50 5.84
N ALA A 370 14.58 13.76 5.90
CA ALA A 370 14.02 14.99 6.43
C ALA A 370 14.34 15.17 7.92
N ALA A 371 14.15 14.11 8.72
CA ALA A 371 14.49 14.12 10.15
C ALA A 371 15.99 14.32 10.37
N THR A 372 16.83 13.68 9.55
CA THR A 372 18.29 13.86 9.61
C THR A 372 18.69 15.30 9.26
N GLY A 373 18.08 15.89 8.23
CA GLY A 373 18.32 17.28 7.84
C GLY A 373 17.87 18.28 8.90
N LEU A 374 16.72 18.06 9.54
CA LEU A 374 16.28 18.83 10.71
C LEU A 374 17.27 18.74 11.86
N HIS A 375 17.68 17.53 12.23
CA HIS A 375 18.61 17.28 13.32
C HIS A 375 19.99 17.93 13.07
N ARG A 376 20.43 17.95 11.81
CA ARG A 376 21.67 18.59 11.34
C ARG A 376 21.50 20.05 10.89
N SER A 377 20.29 20.60 11.01
CA SER A 377 19.93 21.96 10.57
C SER A 377 20.41 22.29 9.15
N THR A 378 20.26 21.35 8.21
CA THR A 378 20.77 21.44 6.84
C THR A 378 19.78 20.85 5.84
N VAL A 379 19.51 21.55 4.75
CA VAL A 379 18.90 20.99 3.54
C VAL A 379 20.02 20.51 2.62
N PRO A 380 20.04 19.23 2.19
CA PRO A 380 21.03 18.76 1.23
C PRO A 380 20.79 19.40 -0.14
N ARG A 381 21.79 19.33 -1.03
CA ARG A 381 21.57 19.72 -2.43
C ARG A 381 20.54 18.80 -3.10
N GLN A 382 20.07 19.21 -4.28
CA GLN A 382 19.34 18.35 -5.22
C GLN A 382 20.31 17.78 -6.27
N PRO A 383 20.63 16.47 -6.23
CA PRO A 383 21.50 15.87 -7.24
C PRO A 383 20.87 15.87 -8.63
N ASN A 384 21.72 15.92 -9.66
CA ASN A 384 21.36 15.89 -11.08
C ASN A 384 20.38 17.00 -11.53
N HIS A 385 20.31 18.10 -10.78
CA HIS A 385 19.55 19.29 -11.16
C HIS A 385 20.52 20.41 -11.54
N VAL A 386 20.37 20.88 -12.77
CA VAL A 386 21.09 22.02 -13.36
C VAL A 386 20.18 23.25 -13.38
N GLU A 387 18.96 23.12 -13.93
CA GLU A 387 18.07 24.26 -14.13
C GLU A 387 16.58 23.87 -14.04
N LEU A 388 15.79 24.76 -13.44
CA LEU A 388 14.33 24.63 -13.42
C LEU A 388 13.73 24.74 -14.83
N PRO A 389 12.73 23.90 -15.15
CA PRO A 389 11.90 24.09 -16.34
C PRO A 389 11.28 25.49 -16.41
N GLU A 390 11.07 26.03 -17.61
CA GLU A 390 10.53 27.40 -17.80
C GLU A 390 9.24 27.66 -17.02
N TYR A 391 8.30 26.70 -17.00
CA TYR A 391 7.04 26.83 -16.27
C TYR A 391 7.21 26.95 -14.75
N ALA A 392 8.35 26.52 -14.21
CA ALA A 392 8.61 26.46 -12.78
C ALA A 392 9.36 27.72 -12.27
N ARG A 393 10.00 28.49 -13.16
CA ARG A 393 10.81 29.66 -12.79
C ARG A 393 10.01 30.79 -12.13
N SER A 394 8.70 30.85 -12.39
CA SER A 394 7.79 31.82 -11.79
C SER A 394 7.09 31.32 -10.52
N LEU A 395 7.31 30.06 -10.12
CA LEU A 395 6.73 29.49 -8.91
C LEU A 395 7.53 29.93 -7.67
N SER A 396 6.83 30.19 -6.57
CA SER A 396 7.44 30.57 -5.28
C SER A 396 8.04 29.35 -4.57
N LEU A 397 9.17 28.85 -5.08
CA LEU A 397 9.94 27.73 -4.55
C LEU A 397 11.40 27.82 -4.99
N ARG A 398 12.28 27.05 -4.35
CA ARG A 398 13.72 27.03 -4.67
C ARG A 398 14.26 25.61 -4.66
N VAL A 399 15.22 25.29 -5.54
CA VAL A 399 15.91 23.99 -5.56
C VAL A 399 17.39 24.21 -5.20
N PRO A 400 17.93 23.54 -4.17
CA PRO A 400 19.29 23.81 -3.69
C PRO A 400 20.34 23.14 -4.59
N SER A 401 21.29 23.91 -5.13
CA SER A 401 22.44 23.37 -5.89
C SER A 401 23.61 22.93 -5.01
N ALA A 402 23.63 23.40 -3.76
CA ALA A 402 24.59 23.05 -2.72
C ALA A 402 23.84 22.89 -1.38
N PRO A 403 24.43 22.25 -0.36
CA PRO A 403 23.81 22.17 0.96
C PRO A 403 23.56 23.57 1.52
N VAL A 404 22.36 23.82 2.06
CA VAL A 404 21.98 25.12 2.64
C VAL A 404 21.56 24.95 4.10
N PRO A 405 21.88 25.91 4.98
CA PRO A 405 21.44 25.85 6.37
C PRO A 405 19.92 25.99 6.45
N LEU A 406 19.29 25.15 7.27
CA LEU A 406 17.92 25.40 7.71
C LEU A 406 17.93 26.55 8.71
N PRO A 407 16.92 27.45 8.70
CA PRO A 407 16.79 28.47 9.72
C PRO A 407 16.84 27.81 11.11
N GLN A 408 17.68 28.35 11.99
CA GLN A 408 17.81 27.85 13.36
C GLN A 408 16.66 28.30 14.27
N GLU A 409 15.73 29.11 13.76
CA GLU A 409 14.57 29.54 14.53
C GLU A 409 13.64 28.37 14.85
N ASP A 410 13.02 28.44 16.03
CA ASP A 410 12.11 27.44 16.60
C ASP A 410 10.87 27.12 15.72
N SER A 411 10.68 27.80 14.59
CA SER A 411 9.46 27.83 13.77
C SER A 411 9.50 27.01 12.47
N SER A 412 10.66 26.50 12.03
CA SER A 412 10.76 25.85 10.71
C SER A 412 10.07 24.48 10.66
N TYR A 413 9.11 24.35 9.74
CA TYR A 413 8.52 23.07 9.38
C TYR A 413 9.14 22.48 8.11
N VAL A 414 9.23 21.15 8.09
CA VAL A 414 9.70 20.38 6.92
C VAL A 414 8.60 19.43 6.48
N GLY A 415 8.30 19.43 5.19
CA GLY A 415 7.32 18.55 4.58
C GLY A 415 7.97 17.36 3.88
N VAL A 416 7.32 16.20 3.95
CA VAL A 416 7.64 15.04 3.12
C VAL A 416 6.41 14.65 2.35
N PHE A 417 6.50 14.73 1.02
CA PHE A 417 5.41 14.43 0.11
C PHE A 417 5.64 13.10 -0.63
N ALA A 418 4.58 12.33 -0.78
CA ALA A 418 4.55 11.19 -1.69
C ALA A 418 3.17 11.08 -2.34
N CYS A 419 3.16 10.72 -3.63
CA CYS A 419 1.94 10.43 -4.38
C CYS A 419 2.10 9.10 -5.12
N GLY A 420 0.99 8.38 -5.29
CA GLY A 420 0.95 7.09 -5.98
C GLY A 420 -0.03 7.11 -7.14
N LEU A 421 0.01 6.05 -7.95
CA LEU A 421 -1.02 5.77 -8.95
C LEU A 421 -2.40 5.67 -8.26
N GLY A 422 -3.49 5.82 -9.02
CA GLY A 422 -4.83 5.84 -8.44
C GLY A 422 -5.17 7.13 -7.69
N GLY A 423 -4.30 8.14 -7.75
CA GLY A 423 -4.53 9.46 -7.16
C GLY A 423 -4.38 9.50 -5.64
N ILE A 424 -3.58 8.60 -5.05
CA ILE A 424 -3.40 8.50 -3.60
C ILE A 424 -2.24 9.42 -3.18
N ASN A 425 -2.48 10.34 -2.24
CA ASN A 425 -1.50 11.34 -1.80
C ASN A 425 -1.32 11.33 -0.28
N GLY A 426 -0.07 11.39 0.17
CA GLY A 426 0.30 11.53 1.57
C GLY A 426 1.33 12.65 1.77
N TYR A 427 1.15 13.44 2.83
CA TYR A 427 2.08 14.49 3.23
C TYR A 427 2.31 14.49 4.74
N GLN A 428 3.54 14.27 5.17
CA GLN A 428 3.95 14.31 6.58
C GLN A 428 4.66 15.62 6.87
N LEU A 429 4.15 16.37 7.85
CA LEU A 429 4.81 17.57 8.36
C LEU A 429 5.67 17.20 9.57
N LEU A 430 6.88 17.74 9.62
CA LEU A 430 7.86 17.58 10.69
C LEU A 430 8.22 18.93 11.29
N ARG A 431 8.60 18.92 12.57
CA ARG A 431 9.19 20.07 13.24
C ARG A 431 10.47 19.68 13.96
N SER A 432 11.41 20.62 14.01
CA SER A 432 12.61 20.51 14.85
C SER A 432 12.22 20.24 16.32
N PRO A 433 12.95 19.34 17.01
CA PRO A 433 12.80 19.17 18.46
C PRO A 433 13.50 20.29 19.25
N ARG A 434 14.43 21.03 18.60
CA ARG A 434 15.08 22.21 19.17
C ARG A 434 14.10 23.38 19.08
N GLY A 435 13.69 23.90 20.22
CA GLY A 435 12.75 25.01 20.35
C GLY A 435 11.51 24.69 21.18
N GLN A 436 10.62 25.67 21.32
CA GLN A 436 9.37 25.47 22.07
C GLN A 436 8.37 24.60 21.28
N VAL A 437 8.47 23.28 21.43
CA VAL A 437 7.54 22.29 20.82
C VAL A 437 6.21 22.12 21.58
N GLY A 438 5.97 22.95 22.60
CA GLY A 438 4.73 22.96 23.38
C GLY A 438 3.53 23.34 22.51
N GLY A 439 2.48 22.51 22.54
CA GLY A 439 1.24 22.73 21.78
C GLY A 439 1.19 22.12 20.38
N VAL A 440 2.32 21.64 19.84
CA VAL A 440 2.33 20.89 18.56
C VAL A 440 1.58 19.57 18.71
N ARG A 441 0.64 19.31 17.80
CA ARG A 441 -0.15 18.08 17.70
C ARG A 441 0.33 17.22 16.53
N SER A 442 0.33 15.90 16.71
CA SER A 442 0.71 14.96 15.64
C SER A 442 -0.47 14.48 14.79
N ALA A 443 -1.69 14.62 15.29
CA ALA A 443 -2.93 14.32 14.60
C ALA A 443 -4.04 15.25 15.12
N PRO A 444 -5.18 15.40 14.41
CA PRO A 444 -6.36 16.06 14.96
C PRO A 444 -6.79 15.41 16.28
N PRO A 445 -7.42 16.16 17.20
CA PRO A 445 -7.92 15.59 18.45
C PRO A 445 -8.96 14.50 18.17
N ASP A 446 -9.04 13.51 19.06
CA ASP A 446 -10.16 12.59 19.06
C ASP A 446 -11.42 13.37 19.44
N LEU A 447 -12.46 13.27 18.61
CA LEU A 447 -13.75 13.93 18.81
C LEU A 447 -14.61 13.18 19.85
N GLY A 448 -14.27 11.93 20.17
CA GLY A 448 -15.01 11.10 21.13
C GLY A 448 -16.38 10.64 20.62
N ASP A 449 -16.68 10.89 19.34
CA ASP A 449 -17.97 10.59 18.74
C ASP A 449 -18.15 9.08 18.58
N GLU A 450 -19.37 8.64 18.88
CA GLU A 450 -19.79 7.27 18.61
C GLU A 450 -19.81 6.98 17.11
N LEU A 451 -19.22 5.86 16.72
CA LEU A 451 -19.27 5.40 15.33
C LEU A 451 -20.51 4.53 15.11
N VAL A 452 -21.12 4.67 13.94
CA VAL A 452 -22.31 3.93 13.53
C VAL A 452 -22.13 3.36 12.13
N LEU A 453 -22.69 2.18 11.93
CA LEU A 453 -22.87 1.57 10.61
C LEU A 453 -24.22 2.03 10.06
N VAL A 454 -24.21 2.64 8.87
CA VAL A 454 -25.42 3.22 8.25
C VAL A 454 -25.85 2.50 6.98
N ARG A 455 -24.96 1.70 6.39
CA ARG A 455 -25.25 0.91 5.19
C ARG A 455 -24.29 -0.25 5.05
N TRP A 456 -24.74 -1.32 4.40
CA TRP A 456 -23.89 -2.40 3.91
C TRP A 456 -24.36 -2.83 2.53
N SER A 457 -23.51 -3.55 1.80
CA SER A 457 -23.86 -4.22 0.56
C SER A 457 -22.92 -5.40 0.30
N ALA A 458 -23.38 -6.39 -0.46
CA ALA A 458 -22.57 -7.51 -0.90
C ALA A 458 -22.65 -7.72 -2.42
N LEU A 459 -21.54 -8.14 -3.01
CA LEU A 459 -21.45 -8.58 -4.39
C LEU A 459 -20.86 -9.99 -4.40
N LEU A 460 -21.73 -10.97 -4.62
CA LEU A 460 -21.44 -12.40 -4.53
C LEU A 460 -21.79 -13.10 -5.84
N PRO A 461 -21.31 -14.32 -6.09
CA PRO A 461 -21.71 -15.15 -7.23
C PRO A 461 -23.22 -15.24 -7.40
N GLY A 462 -23.70 -15.23 -8.64
CA GLY A 462 -25.14 -15.10 -8.97
C GLY A 462 -25.70 -13.68 -8.76
N LYS A 463 -24.89 -12.76 -8.22
CA LYS A 463 -25.21 -11.34 -8.00
C LYS A 463 -26.52 -11.08 -7.24
N PRO A 464 -26.87 -11.84 -6.17
CA PRO A 464 -28.10 -11.60 -5.40
C PRO A 464 -28.16 -10.15 -4.89
N SER A 465 -29.38 -9.66 -4.70
CA SER A 465 -29.65 -8.39 -4.04
C SER A 465 -29.29 -8.46 -2.55
N ASP A 466 -29.05 -7.30 -1.93
CA ASP A 466 -28.75 -7.22 -0.50
C ASP A 466 -29.87 -7.85 0.36
N ASP A 467 -31.14 -7.74 -0.06
CA ASP A 467 -32.29 -8.35 0.62
C ASP A 467 -32.26 -9.90 0.54
N GLU A 468 -31.88 -10.45 -0.61
CA GLU A 468 -31.72 -11.90 -0.77
C GLU A 468 -30.57 -12.45 0.07
N VAL A 469 -29.43 -11.74 0.09
CA VAL A 469 -28.29 -12.05 0.97
C VAL A 469 -28.71 -11.97 2.44
N ALA A 470 -29.43 -10.92 2.82
CA ALA A 470 -29.95 -10.77 4.18
C ALA A 470 -30.86 -11.94 4.57
N ALA A 471 -31.82 -12.31 3.71
CA ALA A 471 -32.74 -13.40 3.96
C ALA A 471 -32.02 -14.75 4.12
N ARG A 472 -30.97 -15.01 3.33
CA ARG A 472 -30.10 -16.20 3.49
C ARG A 472 -29.38 -16.21 4.83
N LEU A 473 -28.73 -15.08 5.16
CA LEU A 473 -28.00 -14.94 6.41
C LEU A 473 -28.91 -15.15 7.63
N VAL A 474 -30.16 -14.65 7.62
CA VAL A 474 -31.15 -14.88 8.69
C VAL A 474 -31.48 -16.36 8.87
N ARG A 475 -31.59 -17.12 7.78
CA ARG A 475 -31.88 -18.58 7.84
C ARG A 475 -30.69 -19.43 8.27
N GLY A 476 -29.48 -18.88 8.24
CA GLY A 476 -28.25 -19.65 8.47
C GLY A 476 -27.67 -20.29 7.21
N ASP A 477 -28.16 -19.90 6.03
CA ASP A 477 -27.63 -20.37 4.76
C ASP A 477 -26.33 -19.63 4.39
N GLU A 478 -25.57 -20.21 3.46
CA GLU A 478 -24.49 -19.50 2.76
C GLU A 478 -25.05 -18.27 2.02
N PRO A 479 -24.28 -17.15 1.96
CA PRO A 479 -24.79 -15.89 1.44
C PRO A 479 -25.02 -15.91 -0.08
N ALA A 480 -24.48 -16.89 -0.79
CA ALA A 480 -24.74 -17.18 -2.20
C ALA A 480 -24.82 -18.71 -2.44
N ASP A 481 -25.45 -19.11 -3.55
CA ASP A 481 -25.49 -20.52 -3.97
C ASP A 481 -24.15 -21.00 -4.52
N ASP A 482 -23.52 -20.15 -5.33
CA ASP A 482 -22.25 -20.43 -5.97
C ASP A 482 -21.08 -19.83 -5.18
N THR A 483 -19.92 -20.46 -5.31
CA THR A 483 -18.66 -19.99 -4.69
C THR A 483 -17.79 -19.21 -5.67
N ARG A 484 -18.19 -19.08 -6.94
CA ARG A 484 -17.36 -18.50 -8.01
C ARG A 484 -18.21 -17.66 -8.97
N PHE A 485 -17.67 -16.54 -9.41
CA PHE A 485 -18.24 -15.81 -10.54
C PHE A 485 -17.98 -16.56 -11.85
N GLU A 486 -18.68 -16.13 -12.90
CA GLU A 486 -18.39 -16.57 -14.26
C GLU A 486 -16.94 -16.21 -14.64
N SER A 487 -16.27 -17.09 -15.39
CA SER A 487 -14.89 -16.90 -15.84
C SER A 487 -14.84 -16.94 -17.38
N PRO A 488 -14.47 -15.83 -18.07
CA PRO A 488 -14.05 -14.55 -17.50
C PRO A 488 -15.20 -13.78 -16.82
N TYR A 489 -14.87 -12.91 -15.86
CA TYR A 489 -15.85 -12.08 -15.17
C TYR A 489 -16.63 -11.21 -16.17
N PRO A 490 -17.98 -11.21 -16.13
CA PRO A 490 -18.78 -10.45 -17.09
C PRO A 490 -18.54 -8.95 -16.94
N LEU A 491 -18.30 -8.26 -18.05
CA LEU A 491 -18.09 -6.81 -18.02
C LEU A 491 -19.33 -6.10 -17.49
N PRO A 492 -19.23 -5.36 -16.36
CA PRO A 492 -20.37 -4.66 -15.83
C PRO A 492 -20.82 -3.53 -16.79
N PRO A 493 -22.13 -3.23 -16.84
CA PRO A 493 -22.63 -2.04 -17.51
C PRO A 493 -21.91 -0.77 -17.06
N PHE A 494 -21.75 0.19 -17.97
CA PHE A 494 -21.10 1.48 -17.67
C PHE A 494 -21.70 2.21 -16.45
N PRO A 495 -23.03 2.27 -16.23
CA PRO A 495 -23.60 2.91 -15.05
C PRO A 495 -23.13 2.32 -13.72
N ASP A 496 -22.75 1.04 -13.72
CA ASP A 496 -22.39 0.32 -12.49
C ASP A 496 -20.95 0.58 -12.08
N THR A 497 -20.07 0.91 -13.01
CA THR A 497 -18.63 1.13 -12.74
C THR A 497 -18.17 2.56 -13.00
N LEU A 498 -18.85 3.26 -13.93
CA LEU A 498 -18.43 4.52 -14.54
C LEU A 498 -17.05 4.43 -15.24
N ILE A 499 -16.67 3.22 -15.65
CA ILE A 499 -15.44 2.90 -16.37
C ILE A 499 -15.82 2.60 -17.82
N ALA A 500 -15.14 3.27 -18.77
CA ALA A 500 -15.42 3.07 -20.19
C ALA A 500 -15.22 1.59 -20.58
N PRO A 501 -16.10 1.00 -21.42
CA PRO A 501 -16.07 -0.45 -21.70
C PRO A 501 -14.73 -0.98 -22.20
N ASN A 502 -14.02 -0.20 -23.02
CA ASN A 502 -12.69 -0.56 -23.53
C ASN A 502 -11.62 -0.58 -22.43
N VAL A 503 -11.74 0.27 -21.40
CA VAL A 503 -10.86 0.26 -20.24
C VAL A 503 -11.25 -0.88 -19.31
N ALA A 504 -12.54 -1.06 -19.04
CA ALA A 504 -13.06 -2.13 -18.19
C ALA A 504 -12.62 -3.52 -18.67
N ALA A 505 -12.56 -3.74 -19.99
CA ALA A 505 -12.07 -4.97 -20.59
C ALA A 505 -10.59 -5.29 -20.29
N ALA A 506 -9.80 -4.30 -19.87
CA ALA A 506 -8.39 -4.47 -19.53
C ALA A 506 -8.15 -4.57 -18.00
N LEU A 507 -9.21 -4.51 -17.18
CA LEU A 507 -9.10 -4.58 -15.73
C LEU A 507 -9.33 -6.00 -15.22
N ASP A 508 -8.62 -6.34 -14.15
CA ASP A 508 -8.86 -7.55 -13.37
C ASP A 508 -10.25 -7.52 -12.70
N MET A 509 -10.80 -8.71 -12.44
CA MET A 509 -12.08 -8.87 -11.75
C MET A 509 -12.14 -8.08 -10.44
N SER A 510 -11.05 -8.04 -9.65
CA SER A 510 -10.99 -7.27 -8.39
C SER A 510 -11.34 -5.78 -8.56
N GLN A 511 -10.93 -5.17 -9.67
CA GLN A 511 -11.20 -3.75 -9.95
C GLN A 511 -12.67 -3.53 -10.32
N LEU A 512 -13.23 -4.42 -11.15
CA LEU A 512 -14.61 -4.35 -11.59
C LEU A 512 -15.58 -4.64 -10.43
N LEU A 513 -15.26 -5.65 -9.63
CA LEU A 513 -15.98 -6.06 -8.43
C LEU A 513 -16.07 -4.90 -7.43
N THR A 514 -14.96 -4.22 -7.13
CA THR A 514 -14.95 -3.08 -6.21
C THR A 514 -15.71 -1.86 -6.76
N ALA A 515 -15.57 -1.56 -8.06
CA ALA A 515 -16.31 -0.47 -8.69
C ALA A 515 -17.83 -0.70 -8.69
N GLU A 516 -18.28 -1.93 -8.97
CA GLU A 516 -19.68 -2.35 -8.95
C GLU A 516 -20.24 -2.39 -7.52
N LEU A 517 -19.47 -2.91 -6.56
CA LEU A 517 -19.85 -2.91 -5.14
C LEU A 517 -20.05 -1.48 -4.61
N ALA A 518 -19.22 -0.52 -5.04
CA ALA A 518 -19.42 0.89 -4.71
C ALA A 518 -20.74 1.44 -5.28
N SER A 519 -21.20 0.98 -6.45
CA SER A 519 -22.54 1.35 -6.98
C SER A 519 -23.66 0.84 -6.09
N ARG A 520 -23.61 -0.44 -5.69
CA ARG A 520 -24.62 -1.03 -4.80
C ARG A 520 -24.66 -0.33 -3.43
N LEU A 521 -23.47 -0.04 -2.89
CA LEU A 521 -23.33 0.69 -1.64
C LEU A 521 -23.81 2.15 -1.75
N ALA A 522 -23.84 2.76 -2.93
CA ALA A 522 -24.30 4.13 -3.10
C ALA A 522 -25.79 4.30 -2.76
N GLY A 523 -26.62 3.29 -3.02
CA GLY A 523 -28.07 3.42 -3.00
C GLY A 523 -28.74 2.84 -4.24
N PRO A 524 -30.08 2.86 -4.31
CA PRO A 524 -30.81 2.46 -5.51
C PRO A 524 -30.43 3.33 -6.71
N ALA A 525 -30.44 2.73 -7.91
CA ALA A 525 -30.12 3.43 -9.15
C ALA A 525 -31.04 4.63 -9.37
N GLY A 526 -30.46 5.78 -9.73
CA GLY A 526 -31.18 7.05 -9.90
C GLY A 526 -31.50 7.79 -8.59
N GLY A 527 -31.17 7.22 -7.44
CA GLY A 527 -31.23 7.90 -6.15
C GLY A 527 -30.03 8.81 -5.88
N VAL A 528 -30.10 9.57 -4.78
CA VAL A 528 -28.97 10.38 -4.29
C VAL A 528 -27.92 9.43 -3.68
N PRO A 529 -26.66 9.46 -4.13
CA PRO A 529 -25.62 8.61 -3.57
C PRO A 529 -25.39 8.89 -2.09
N LEU A 530 -25.04 7.87 -1.33
CA LEU A 530 -24.74 7.96 0.11
C LEU A 530 -23.75 9.10 0.46
N TRP A 531 -22.74 9.32 -0.38
CA TRP A 531 -21.68 10.31 -0.14
C TRP A 531 -21.98 11.71 -0.67
N GLU A 532 -23.16 11.97 -1.23
CA GLU A 532 -23.53 13.29 -1.75
C GLU A 532 -23.34 14.37 -0.67
N GLY A 533 -22.56 15.41 -0.98
CA GLY A 533 -22.23 16.53 -0.09
C GLY A 533 -21.23 16.23 1.03
N VAL A 534 -20.64 15.04 1.09
CA VAL A 534 -19.52 14.68 2.01
C VAL A 534 -18.33 14.10 1.25
N GLU A 535 -18.27 14.25 -0.06
CA GLU A 535 -17.24 13.69 -0.95
C GLU A 535 -15.84 14.15 -0.56
N GLU A 536 -15.73 15.42 -0.12
CA GLU A 536 -14.47 16.03 0.32
C GLU A 536 -13.81 15.19 1.42
N ARG A 537 -14.61 14.64 2.34
CA ARG A 537 -14.14 13.90 3.50
C ARG A 537 -14.65 12.46 3.52
N THR A 538 -14.94 11.88 2.36
CA THR A 538 -15.26 10.46 2.23
C THR A 538 -13.99 9.67 1.95
N GLY A 539 -13.61 8.76 2.85
CA GLY A 539 -12.47 7.86 2.69
C GLY A 539 -12.88 6.46 2.24
N VAL A 540 -11.96 5.77 1.56
CA VAL A 540 -12.14 4.38 1.08
C VAL A 540 -11.05 3.50 1.67
N PHE A 541 -11.46 2.49 2.42
CA PHE A 541 -10.58 1.56 3.13
C PHE A 541 -10.85 0.14 2.63
N GLY A 542 -9.80 -0.57 2.23
CA GLY A 542 -9.91 -1.85 1.55
C GLY A 542 -9.11 -2.96 2.22
N ALA A 543 -9.55 -4.19 1.98
CA ALA A 543 -8.85 -5.39 2.37
C ALA A 543 -9.02 -6.47 1.29
N GLN A 544 -7.92 -7.14 0.94
CA GLN A 544 -7.90 -8.29 0.04
C GLN A 544 -7.05 -9.38 0.69
N TYR A 545 -7.30 -10.63 0.31
CA TYR A 545 -6.42 -11.74 0.63
C TYR A 545 -6.09 -12.54 -0.61
N GLY A 546 -4.82 -12.90 -0.79
CA GLY A 546 -4.32 -13.61 -1.97
C GLY A 546 -4.11 -12.72 -3.20
N LEU A 547 -3.66 -13.35 -4.28
CA LEU A 547 -3.29 -12.71 -5.54
C LEU A 547 -4.41 -12.84 -6.58
N SER A 548 -4.60 -11.80 -7.38
CA SER A 548 -5.55 -11.86 -8.49
C SER A 548 -5.07 -12.81 -9.59
N THR A 549 -6.01 -13.43 -10.30
CA THR A 549 -5.72 -14.33 -11.43
C THR A 549 -4.83 -13.64 -12.46
N SER A 550 -5.11 -12.37 -12.77
CA SER A 550 -4.33 -11.64 -13.77
C SER A 550 -2.89 -11.34 -13.32
N ALA A 551 -2.65 -11.21 -12.01
CA ALA A 551 -1.29 -11.08 -11.47
C ALA A 551 -0.50 -12.40 -11.62
N VAL A 552 -1.13 -13.54 -11.34
CA VAL A 552 -0.53 -14.88 -11.53
C VAL A 552 -0.15 -15.09 -13.00
N GLU A 553 -1.09 -14.84 -13.91
CA GLU A 553 -0.88 -15.06 -15.34
C GLU A 553 0.22 -14.17 -15.91
N SER A 554 0.25 -12.89 -15.53
CA SER A 554 1.30 -11.95 -15.98
C SER A 554 2.68 -12.36 -15.48
N THR A 555 2.75 -12.87 -14.25
CA THR A 555 3.98 -13.35 -13.63
C THR A 555 4.53 -14.57 -14.35
N VAL A 556 3.67 -15.56 -14.65
CA VAL A 556 4.03 -16.75 -15.43
C VAL A 556 4.46 -16.37 -16.84
N LEU A 557 3.75 -15.45 -17.49
CA LEU A 557 4.16 -14.95 -18.81
C LEU A 557 5.50 -14.24 -18.78
N CYS A 558 5.78 -13.48 -17.71
CA CYS A 558 7.01 -12.72 -17.53
C CYS A 558 8.23 -13.62 -17.30
N LEU A 559 8.11 -14.61 -16.41
CA LEU A 559 9.24 -15.41 -15.92
C LEU A 559 9.33 -16.81 -16.56
N GLY A 560 8.23 -17.27 -17.17
CA GLY A 560 8.04 -18.68 -17.55
C GLY A 560 9.08 -19.23 -18.52
N ASP A 561 9.52 -18.45 -19.51
CA ASP A 561 10.50 -18.95 -20.48
C ASP A 561 11.85 -19.26 -19.84
N GLY A 562 12.25 -18.47 -18.84
CA GLY A 562 13.46 -18.74 -18.05
C GLY A 562 13.40 -20.12 -17.39
N PHE A 563 12.25 -20.47 -16.81
CA PHE A 563 12.02 -21.79 -16.23
C PHE A 563 11.90 -22.89 -17.28
N VAL A 564 11.28 -22.64 -18.44
CA VAL A 564 11.21 -23.63 -19.55
C VAL A 564 12.61 -24.03 -20.02
N GLU A 565 13.56 -23.09 -20.07
CA GLU A 565 14.94 -23.39 -20.47
C GLU A 565 15.70 -24.28 -19.47
N MET A 566 15.22 -24.40 -18.23
CA MET A 566 15.77 -25.34 -17.24
C MET A 566 15.25 -26.77 -17.43
N LEU A 567 14.21 -26.97 -18.24
CA LEU A 567 13.60 -28.27 -18.51
C LEU A 567 14.21 -28.95 -19.73
N GLU A 568 14.01 -30.27 -19.85
CA GLU A 568 14.45 -31.05 -21.01
C GLU A 568 13.34 -32.00 -21.48
N GLY A 569 13.45 -32.48 -22.73
CA GLY A 569 12.57 -33.52 -23.28
C GLY A 569 11.08 -33.20 -23.21
N GLU A 570 10.28 -34.17 -22.76
CA GLU A 570 8.81 -34.07 -22.67
C GLU A 570 8.34 -32.99 -21.69
N GLU A 571 9.10 -32.74 -20.62
CA GLU A 571 8.78 -31.74 -19.60
C GLU A 571 8.93 -30.32 -20.18
N LYS A 572 10.01 -30.07 -20.95
CA LYS A 572 10.21 -28.80 -21.67
C LYS A 572 9.09 -28.56 -22.67
N ALA A 573 8.73 -29.58 -23.45
CA ALA A 573 7.66 -29.48 -24.44
C ALA A 573 6.29 -29.18 -23.78
N ALA A 574 5.97 -29.85 -22.67
CA ALA A 574 4.74 -29.64 -21.93
C ALA A 574 4.65 -28.22 -21.34
N ALA A 575 5.74 -27.73 -20.74
CA ALA A 575 5.80 -26.38 -20.17
C ALA A 575 5.71 -25.29 -21.25
N ALA A 576 6.43 -25.46 -22.37
CA ALA A 576 6.38 -24.54 -23.51
C ALA A 576 4.98 -24.48 -24.15
N ALA A 577 4.29 -25.63 -24.26
CA ALA A 577 2.93 -25.70 -24.77
C ALA A 577 1.95 -24.93 -23.87
N TYR A 578 2.07 -25.05 -22.54
CA TYR A 578 1.28 -24.25 -21.61
C TYR A 578 1.52 -22.75 -21.76
N LEU A 579 2.79 -22.31 -21.87
CA LEU A 579 3.08 -20.89 -22.06
C LEU A 579 2.52 -20.36 -23.39
N ALA A 580 2.56 -21.15 -24.47
CA ALA A 580 1.96 -20.78 -25.74
C ALA A 580 0.44 -20.62 -25.65
N GLU A 581 -0.25 -21.52 -24.94
CA GLU A 581 -1.68 -21.42 -24.65
C GLU A 581 -2.01 -20.18 -23.81
N LEU A 582 -1.21 -19.93 -22.76
CA LEU A 582 -1.38 -18.78 -21.87
C LEU A 582 -1.24 -17.46 -22.64
N ARG A 583 -0.25 -17.33 -23.54
CA ARG A 583 -0.09 -16.16 -24.42
C ARG A 583 -1.28 -15.95 -25.35
N GLY A 584 -1.93 -17.04 -25.77
CA GLY A 584 -3.10 -16.97 -26.66
C GLY A 584 -4.38 -16.50 -25.97
N ARG A 585 -4.50 -16.68 -24.64
CA ARG A 585 -5.72 -16.35 -23.87
C ARG A 585 -5.63 -15.05 -23.06
N VAL A 586 -4.43 -14.66 -22.62
CA VAL A 586 -4.23 -13.48 -21.77
C VAL A 586 -4.04 -12.26 -22.65
N ALA A 587 -4.73 -11.16 -22.33
CA ALA A 587 -4.58 -9.90 -23.06
C ALA A 587 -3.12 -9.36 -22.98
N PRO A 588 -2.63 -8.71 -24.05
CA PRO A 588 -1.34 -8.03 -24.03
C PRO A 588 -1.20 -7.03 -22.87
N ILE A 589 0.04 -6.83 -22.42
CA ILE A 589 0.33 -5.80 -21.43
C ILE A 589 0.12 -4.43 -22.10
N SER A 590 -0.75 -3.63 -21.50
CA SER A 590 -1.15 -2.29 -21.96
C SER A 590 -0.85 -1.22 -20.90
N PRO A 591 -0.99 0.08 -21.18
CA PRO A 591 -0.82 1.11 -20.15
C PRO A 591 -1.78 0.99 -18.95
N TYR A 592 -2.90 0.27 -19.09
CA TYR A 592 -3.84 0.01 -17.99
C TYR A 592 -3.53 -1.27 -17.22
N SER A 593 -2.64 -2.12 -17.71
CA SER A 593 -2.33 -3.42 -17.11
C SER A 593 -1.87 -3.35 -15.65
N LEU A 594 -1.08 -2.34 -15.28
CA LEU A 594 -0.61 -2.19 -13.90
C LEU A 594 -1.75 -1.73 -12.98
N VAL A 595 -2.38 -0.61 -13.33
CA VAL A 595 -3.49 -0.01 -12.57
C VAL A 595 -4.79 -0.82 -12.64
N GLY A 596 -4.86 -1.80 -13.53
CA GLY A 596 -5.94 -2.76 -13.63
C GLY A 596 -5.75 -4.01 -12.77
N ARG A 597 -4.63 -4.12 -12.04
CA ARG A 597 -4.31 -5.33 -11.25
C ARG A 597 -3.98 -5.04 -9.79
N MET A 598 -3.46 -3.85 -9.47
CA MET A 598 -3.08 -3.51 -8.11
C MET A 598 -4.31 -3.39 -7.21
N SER A 599 -4.30 -4.00 -6.02
CA SER A 599 -5.43 -3.93 -5.10
C SER A 599 -5.74 -2.49 -4.65
N SER A 600 -4.70 -1.67 -4.43
CA SER A 600 -4.84 -0.26 -4.07
C SER A 600 -5.50 0.59 -5.15
N THR A 601 -5.29 0.28 -6.44
CA THR A 601 -5.94 1.00 -7.54
C THR A 601 -7.41 0.60 -7.68
N ALA A 602 -7.83 -0.56 -7.16
CA ALA A 602 -9.24 -0.95 -7.10
C ALA A 602 -10.05 0.10 -6.29
N LEU A 603 -9.51 0.47 -5.13
CA LEU A 603 -10.06 1.58 -4.33
C LEU A 603 -9.86 2.94 -5.01
N GLY A 604 -8.73 3.13 -5.70
CA GLY A 604 -8.46 4.33 -6.49
C GLY A 604 -9.52 4.57 -7.55
N TRP A 605 -10.01 3.52 -8.22
CA TRP A 605 -11.13 3.61 -9.16
C TRP A 605 -12.40 4.06 -8.46
N VAL A 606 -12.72 3.54 -7.28
CA VAL A 606 -13.87 4.00 -6.50
C VAL A 606 -13.75 5.49 -6.20
N SER A 607 -12.64 5.94 -5.61
CA SER A 607 -12.43 7.35 -5.29
C SER A 607 -12.46 8.24 -6.54
N ASN A 608 -11.84 7.81 -7.63
CA ASN A 608 -11.76 8.57 -8.88
C ASN A 608 -13.13 8.72 -9.54
N ARG A 609 -13.86 7.62 -9.69
CA ARG A 609 -15.16 7.59 -10.37
C ARG A 609 -16.26 8.24 -9.56
N ARG A 610 -16.16 8.22 -8.23
CA ARG A 610 -17.14 8.82 -7.30
C ARG A 610 -16.71 10.18 -6.74
N ASN A 611 -15.58 10.72 -7.20
CA ASN A 611 -15.02 11.99 -6.76
C ASN A 611 -14.79 12.08 -5.23
N LEU A 612 -14.41 10.96 -4.60
CA LEU A 612 -14.12 10.91 -3.17
C LEU A 612 -12.69 11.38 -2.93
N ARG A 613 -12.51 12.25 -1.95
CA ARG A 613 -11.26 13.00 -1.73
C ARG A 613 -10.63 12.76 -0.37
N GLY A 614 -11.22 11.87 0.43
CA GLY A 614 -10.60 11.35 1.65
C GLY A 614 -9.42 10.42 1.37
N PRO A 615 -8.86 9.79 2.41
CA PRO A 615 -7.85 8.75 2.30
C PRO A 615 -8.35 7.57 1.47
N THR A 616 -7.44 6.98 0.68
CA THR A 616 -7.63 5.68 0.03
C THR A 616 -6.55 4.73 0.56
N MET A 617 -6.93 3.62 1.19
CA MET A 617 -5.98 2.73 1.88
C MET A 617 -6.36 1.26 1.80
N MET A 618 -5.42 0.41 1.37
CA MET A 618 -5.49 -1.03 1.60
C MET A 618 -4.77 -1.40 2.89
N VAL A 619 -5.32 -2.35 3.64
CA VAL A 619 -4.67 -2.97 4.78
C VAL A 619 -4.59 -4.49 4.62
N ASP A 620 -3.52 -5.08 5.15
CA ASP A 620 -3.27 -6.51 5.18
C ASP A 620 -2.83 -6.96 6.58
N THR A 621 -3.65 -7.81 7.18
CA THR A 621 -3.40 -8.57 8.42
C THR A 621 -3.81 -10.03 8.22
N GLY A 622 -3.66 -10.53 6.99
CA GLY A 622 -4.07 -11.87 6.56
C GLY A 622 -5.59 -12.03 6.51
N GLU A 623 -6.11 -13.12 7.06
CA GLU A 623 -7.57 -13.40 7.06
C GLU A 623 -8.40 -12.38 7.87
N THR A 624 -7.73 -11.57 8.69
CA THR A 624 -8.37 -10.55 9.55
C THR A 624 -8.42 -9.16 8.92
N SER A 625 -7.94 -9.03 7.68
CA SER A 625 -7.75 -7.74 7.00
C SER A 625 -9.03 -6.90 6.93
N GLY A 626 -10.20 -7.51 6.74
CA GLY A 626 -11.47 -6.79 6.75
C GLY A 626 -11.80 -6.10 8.10
N LEU A 627 -11.51 -6.76 9.22
CA LEU A 627 -11.66 -6.16 10.55
C LEU A 627 -10.61 -5.07 10.81
N ALA A 628 -9.38 -5.27 10.31
CA ALA A 628 -8.34 -4.24 10.37
C ALA A 628 -8.70 -3.00 9.55
N ALA A 629 -9.38 -3.17 8.40
CA ALA A 629 -9.87 -2.07 7.57
C ALA A 629 -10.97 -1.29 8.30
N LEU A 630 -11.90 -1.97 8.97
CA LEU A 630 -12.92 -1.36 9.84
C LEU A 630 -12.30 -0.57 10.98
N HIS A 631 -11.30 -1.15 11.67
CA HIS A 631 -10.60 -0.48 12.75
C HIS A 631 -9.88 0.79 12.26
N THR A 632 -9.16 0.66 11.15
CA THR A 632 -8.45 1.78 10.52
C THR A 632 -9.42 2.89 10.12
N ALA A 633 -10.52 2.57 9.43
CA ALA A 633 -11.56 3.52 9.08
C ALA A 633 -12.12 4.24 10.32
N GLY A 634 -12.38 3.50 11.40
CA GLY A 634 -12.84 4.06 12.67
C GLY A 634 -11.85 5.04 13.29
N SER A 635 -10.54 4.80 13.17
CA SER A 635 -9.50 5.74 13.62
C SER A 635 -9.57 7.08 12.87
N TYR A 636 -9.75 7.07 11.55
CA TYR A 636 -9.91 8.29 10.75
C TYR A 636 -11.23 9.02 11.06
N LEU A 637 -12.33 8.28 11.29
CA LEU A 637 -13.61 8.88 11.68
C LEU A 637 -13.54 9.58 13.04
N ARG A 638 -12.95 8.93 14.06
CA ARG A 638 -12.87 9.49 15.43
C ARG A 638 -12.14 10.81 15.51
N ARG A 639 -11.11 11.00 14.69
CA ARG A 639 -10.34 12.27 14.62
C ARG A 639 -10.95 13.27 13.65
N GLY A 640 -12.08 12.91 13.07
CA GLY A 640 -12.81 13.69 12.09
C GLY A 640 -12.10 13.82 10.77
N ASP A 641 -10.97 13.13 10.48
CA ASP A 641 -10.26 13.22 9.20
C ASP A 641 -11.19 12.97 8.01
N VAL A 642 -12.09 12.01 8.20
CA VAL A 642 -13.20 11.66 7.32
C VAL A 642 -14.53 11.81 8.03
N ASP A 643 -15.57 12.10 7.26
CA ASP A 643 -16.95 12.19 7.72
C ASP A 643 -17.75 10.91 7.35
N LEU A 644 -17.32 10.22 6.29
CA LEU A 644 -17.86 8.94 5.86
C LEU A 644 -16.70 8.03 5.46
N ALA A 645 -16.73 6.78 5.91
CA ALA A 645 -15.75 5.78 5.52
C ALA A 645 -16.44 4.60 4.83
N LEU A 646 -16.04 4.32 3.60
CA LEU A 646 -16.45 3.13 2.87
C LEU A 646 -15.40 2.04 3.15
N VAL A 647 -15.81 0.97 3.80
CA VAL A 647 -14.94 -0.18 4.11
C VAL A 647 -15.33 -1.33 3.22
N MET A 648 -14.40 -1.80 2.39
CA MET A 648 -14.62 -2.83 1.38
C MET A 648 -13.65 -3.98 1.60
N ALA A 649 -14.12 -5.22 1.55
CA ALA A 649 -13.26 -6.38 1.65
C ALA A 649 -13.67 -7.42 0.62
N TRP A 650 -12.69 -8.04 -0.05
CA TRP A 650 -12.97 -8.99 -1.13
C TRP A 650 -11.96 -10.13 -1.23
N ASN A 651 -12.40 -11.20 -1.88
CA ASN A 651 -11.55 -12.25 -2.45
C ASN A 651 -11.94 -12.41 -3.92
N ALA A 652 -10.98 -12.25 -4.83
CA ALA A 652 -11.23 -12.19 -6.28
C ALA A 652 -10.22 -13.04 -7.08
N SER A 653 -9.84 -14.19 -6.51
CA SER A 653 -8.75 -15.04 -6.99
C SER A 653 -9.32 -16.36 -7.50
N ALA A 654 -8.79 -16.88 -8.62
CA ALA A 654 -9.16 -18.20 -9.13
C ALA A 654 -8.98 -19.26 -8.02
N PRO A 655 -9.97 -20.12 -7.75
CA PRO A 655 -9.90 -20.97 -6.55
C PRO A 655 -8.76 -21.97 -6.54
N GLN A 656 -8.28 -22.43 -7.69
CA GLN A 656 -7.12 -23.34 -7.75
C GLN A 656 -5.83 -22.61 -7.33
N ASP A 657 -5.65 -21.39 -7.83
CA ASP A 657 -4.47 -20.56 -7.58
C ASP A 657 -4.49 -20.04 -6.13
N ALA A 658 -5.68 -19.65 -5.66
CA ALA A 658 -5.92 -19.25 -4.28
C ALA A 658 -5.67 -20.42 -3.33
N ALA A 659 -6.32 -21.57 -3.54
CA ALA A 659 -6.16 -22.75 -2.68
C ALA A 659 -4.70 -23.21 -2.61
N ARG A 660 -4.00 -23.23 -3.75
CA ARG A 660 -2.55 -23.50 -3.78
C ARG A 660 -1.75 -22.48 -2.98
N SER A 661 -1.97 -21.19 -3.23
CA SER A 661 -1.23 -20.13 -2.54
C SER A 661 -1.50 -20.10 -1.03
N LEU A 662 -2.63 -20.67 -0.60
CA LEU A 662 -3.06 -20.76 0.78
C LEU A 662 -2.77 -22.13 1.44
N GLY A 663 -2.42 -23.16 0.66
CA GLY A 663 -2.19 -24.51 1.17
C GLY A 663 -3.46 -25.22 1.68
N ILE A 664 -4.61 -24.97 1.05
CA ILE A 664 -5.94 -25.47 1.47
C ILE A 664 -6.68 -26.13 0.28
N GLY A 665 -7.89 -26.65 0.50
CA GLY A 665 -8.76 -27.20 -0.55
C GLY A 665 -9.41 -26.10 -1.42
N GLU A 666 -9.76 -26.44 -2.66
CA GLU A 666 -10.45 -25.51 -3.57
C GLU A 666 -11.88 -25.19 -3.12
N GLU A 667 -12.52 -26.13 -2.43
CA GLU A 667 -13.85 -26.03 -1.85
C GLU A 667 -13.93 -25.06 -0.66
N ASP A 668 -12.77 -24.74 -0.08
CA ASP A 668 -12.62 -23.84 1.07
C ASP A 668 -12.42 -22.38 0.65
N VAL A 669 -12.46 -22.07 -0.65
CA VAL A 669 -12.28 -20.72 -1.20
C VAL A 669 -13.51 -20.30 -2.00
N ALA A 670 -14.04 -19.12 -1.67
CA ALA A 670 -15.13 -18.49 -2.40
C ALA A 670 -14.76 -17.06 -2.82
N GLU A 671 -15.21 -16.68 -4.02
CA GLU A 671 -15.09 -15.32 -4.55
C GLU A 671 -16.25 -14.45 -4.07
N GLY A 672 -15.98 -13.18 -3.82
CA GLY A 672 -17.01 -12.25 -3.38
C GLY A 672 -16.44 -10.99 -2.74
N ALA A 673 -17.28 -9.98 -2.60
CA ALA A 673 -16.97 -8.76 -1.89
C ALA A 673 -18.12 -8.30 -0.98
N VAL A 674 -17.75 -7.68 0.13
CA VAL A 674 -18.67 -7.07 1.08
C VAL A 674 -18.19 -5.67 1.39
N ALA A 675 -19.11 -4.72 1.51
CA ALA A 675 -18.81 -3.37 1.94
C ALA A 675 -19.76 -2.90 3.04
N VAL A 676 -19.26 -2.04 3.92
CA VAL A 676 -20.05 -1.30 4.89
C VAL A 676 -19.67 0.18 4.86
N ALA A 677 -20.62 1.04 5.21
CA ALA A 677 -20.41 2.47 5.38
C ALA A 677 -20.49 2.84 6.86
N LEU A 678 -19.40 3.42 7.37
CA LEU A 678 -19.28 3.90 8.74
C LEU A 678 -19.26 5.43 8.77
N THR A 679 -19.88 6.01 9.79
CA THR A 679 -19.83 7.44 10.05
C THR A 679 -19.89 7.72 11.56
N ARG A 680 -19.79 8.99 11.94
CA ARG A 680 -20.05 9.45 13.31
C ARG A 680 -21.56 9.63 13.52
N ARG A 681 -22.08 9.28 14.70
CA ARG A 681 -23.54 9.33 15.01
C ARG A 681 -24.15 10.72 14.78
N GLU A 682 -23.39 11.77 15.08
CA GLU A 682 -23.79 13.16 14.82
C GLU A 682 -24.08 13.39 13.33
N ILE A 683 -23.21 12.91 12.44
CA ILE A 683 -23.35 13.06 10.99
C ILE A 683 -24.54 12.23 10.50
N ALA A 684 -24.66 10.97 10.95
CA ALA A 684 -25.82 10.14 10.59
C ALA A 684 -27.13 10.83 10.96
N THR A 685 -27.21 11.42 12.15
CA THR A 685 -28.38 12.17 12.63
C THR A 685 -28.63 13.41 11.76
N ALA A 686 -27.59 14.22 11.49
CA ALA A 686 -27.71 15.42 10.68
C ALA A 686 -28.12 15.14 9.23
N ARG A 687 -27.74 13.97 8.69
CA ARG A 687 -28.08 13.52 7.34
C ARG A 687 -29.39 12.73 7.28
N GLY A 688 -30.00 12.38 8.42
CA GLY A 688 -31.18 11.52 8.47
C GLY A 688 -30.91 10.08 8.00
N TRP A 689 -29.67 9.60 8.14
CA TRP A 689 -29.32 8.23 7.81
C TRP A 689 -29.79 7.27 8.91
N GLU A 690 -30.32 6.13 8.49
CA GLU A 690 -30.66 5.04 9.40
C GLU A 690 -29.39 4.49 10.06
N VAL A 691 -29.44 4.32 11.38
CA VAL A 691 -28.37 3.67 12.15
C VAL A 691 -28.71 2.18 12.24
N LEU A 692 -27.93 1.35 11.55
CA LEU A 692 -28.10 -0.10 11.56
C LEU A 692 -27.47 -0.75 12.79
N ALA A 693 -26.32 -0.21 13.23
CA ALA A 693 -25.66 -0.62 14.47
C ALA A 693 -24.69 0.44 14.96
N ARG A 694 -24.40 0.41 16.26
CA ARG A 694 -23.29 1.14 16.87
C ARG A 694 -22.01 0.31 16.76
N VAL A 695 -20.88 0.95 16.45
CA VAL A 695 -19.60 0.26 16.21
C VAL A 695 -18.53 0.83 17.13
N ARG A 696 -17.81 -0.04 17.83
CA ARG A 696 -16.59 0.32 18.57
C ARG A 696 -15.45 -0.55 18.09
N THR A 697 -14.29 0.04 17.84
CA THR A 697 -13.10 -0.71 17.42
C THR A 697 -11.98 -0.52 18.43
N ASP A 698 -11.26 -1.59 18.74
CA ASP A 698 -10.04 -1.54 19.55
C ASP A 698 -9.01 -2.52 19.01
N LEU A 699 -7.77 -2.35 19.45
CA LEU A 699 -6.77 -3.40 19.36
C LEU A 699 -6.66 -4.00 20.75
N GLY A 700 -7.36 -5.11 20.97
CA GLY A 700 -7.32 -5.86 22.23
C GLY A 700 -6.11 -6.80 22.30
N PRO A 701 -5.79 -7.34 23.49
CA PRO A 701 -4.98 -8.55 23.57
C PRO A 701 -5.70 -9.70 22.84
N ALA A 702 -4.95 -10.67 22.34
CA ALA A 702 -5.51 -11.87 21.74
C ALA A 702 -6.44 -12.55 22.77
N SER A 703 -7.75 -12.46 22.55
CA SER A 703 -8.69 -13.41 23.14
C SER A 703 -8.65 -14.69 22.30
N GLU A 704 -9.17 -15.81 22.84
CA GLU A 704 -9.42 -16.97 21.99
C GLU A 704 -10.16 -16.51 20.73
N PRO A 705 -9.71 -16.92 19.53
CA PRO A 705 -10.43 -16.60 18.32
C PRO A 705 -11.87 -17.07 18.52
N SER A 706 -12.85 -16.20 18.25
CA SER A 706 -14.22 -16.67 18.12
C SER A 706 -14.16 -17.75 17.03
N ARG A 707 -14.39 -19.01 17.41
CA ARG A 707 -14.31 -20.16 16.51
C ARG A 707 -15.13 -19.83 15.27
N ARG A 708 -14.44 -19.62 14.13
CA ARG A 708 -15.08 -19.52 12.82
C ARG A 708 -15.52 -20.92 12.43
N GLU A 709 -16.81 -21.14 12.27
CA GLU A 709 -17.30 -22.22 11.43
C GLU A 709 -17.42 -21.66 9.99
N GLY A 710 -16.63 -22.19 9.04
CA GLY A 710 -16.96 -22.09 7.61
C GLY A 710 -16.57 -20.84 6.80
N GLY A 711 -15.63 -19.99 7.22
CA GLY A 711 -15.22 -18.82 6.41
C GLY A 711 -14.50 -19.18 5.11
N ARG A 712 -15.06 -18.79 3.95
CA ARG A 712 -14.50 -19.07 2.60
C ARG A 712 -14.10 -17.80 1.84
N TYR A 713 -14.51 -16.62 2.28
CA TYR A 713 -14.30 -15.33 1.61
C TYR A 713 -13.07 -14.55 2.14
N ARG A 714 -12.32 -15.14 3.08
CA ARG A 714 -11.00 -14.70 3.56
C ARG A 714 -11.03 -13.30 4.16
N ALA A 715 -10.37 -12.32 3.54
CA ALA A 715 -10.36 -10.94 4.03
C ALA A 715 -11.77 -10.37 4.24
N ALA A 716 -12.76 -10.83 3.46
CA ALA A 716 -14.14 -10.38 3.55
C ALA A 716 -14.95 -11.06 4.67
N ASP A 717 -14.53 -12.23 5.16
CA ASP A 717 -15.30 -13.01 6.13
C ASP A 717 -15.60 -12.17 7.40
N GLY A 718 -14.64 -11.39 7.90
CA GLY A 718 -14.85 -10.59 9.12
C GLY A 718 -15.85 -9.46 8.95
N VAL A 719 -15.92 -8.87 7.75
CA VAL A 719 -16.93 -7.84 7.43
C VAL A 719 -18.29 -8.51 7.20
N LEU A 720 -18.32 -9.68 6.58
CA LEU A 720 -19.54 -10.48 6.41
C LEU A 720 -20.12 -10.92 7.77
N ASP A 721 -19.27 -11.27 8.73
CA ASP A 721 -19.69 -11.61 10.10
C ASP A 721 -20.36 -10.41 10.80
N VAL A 722 -19.82 -9.20 10.62
CA VAL A 722 -20.43 -7.95 11.08
C VAL A 722 -21.81 -7.75 10.43
N VAL A 723 -21.91 -7.92 9.10
CA VAL A 723 -23.18 -7.83 8.37
C VAL A 723 -24.19 -8.86 8.88
N ARG A 724 -23.77 -10.11 9.07
CA ARG A 724 -24.61 -11.19 9.61
C ARG A 724 -25.19 -10.83 10.97
N CYS A 725 -24.37 -10.30 11.87
CA CYS A 725 -24.81 -9.82 13.18
C CYS A 725 -25.85 -8.70 13.08
N VAL A 726 -25.61 -7.71 12.21
CA VAL A 726 -26.53 -6.59 11.98
C VAL A 726 -27.88 -7.08 11.46
N VAL A 727 -27.87 -7.92 10.42
CA VAL A 727 -29.09 -8.41 9.77
C VAL A 727 -29.90 -9.34 10.68
N ARG A 728 -29.24 -10.14 11.52
CA ARG A 728 -29.92 -11.03 12.49
C ARG A 728 -30.38 -10.32 13.76
N GLY A 729 -29.94 -9.09 13.99
CA GLY A 729 -30.19 -8.38 15.26
C GLY A 729 -29.50 -9.02 16.46
N GLU A 730 -28.41 -9.76 16.24
CA GLU A 730 -27.66 -10.45 17.29
C GLU A 730 -26.67 -9.48 17.94
N PHE A 731 -27.10 -8.74 18.96
CA PHE A 731 -26.25 -7.76 19.66
C PHE A 731 -26.20 -8.02 21.19
N PRO A 732 -25.12 -7.64 21.90
CA PRO A 732 -23.84 -7.18 21.36
C PRO A 732 -22.97 -8.35 20.88
N GLN A 733 -22.15 -8.12 19.85
CA GLN A 733 -21.17 -9.10 19.37
C GLN A 733 -19.78 -8.48 19.28
N ARG A 734 -18.77 -9.32 19.46
CA ARG A 734 -17.36 -8.93 19.33
C ARG A 734 -16.68 -9.85 18.32
N PHE A 735 -16.16 -9.26 17.26
CA PHE A 735 -15.39 -9.94 16.23
C PHE A 735 -13.92 -9.63 16.43
N SER A 736 -13.09 -10.66 16.58
CA SER A 736 -11.65 -10.52 16.70
C SER A 736 -10.96 -11.82 16.28
N ALA A 737 -9.76 -11.70 15.74
CA ALA A 737 -8.92 -12.86 15.45
C ALA A 737 -7.45 -12.55 15.75
N GLY A 738 -6.83 -13.42 16.55
CA GLY A 738 -5.43 -13.28 16.99
C GLY A 738 -5.17 -11.98 17.75
N SER A 739 -3.97 -11.42 17.58
CA SER A 739 -3.54 -10.11 18.11
C SER A 739 -4.03 -8.91 17.27
N GLY A 740 -4.96 -9.14 16.33
CA GLY A 740 -5.47 -8.15 15.39
C GLY A 740 -6.56 -7.23 15.94
N ALA A 741 -7.17 -6.47 15.02
CA ALA A 741 -8.28 -5.58 15.34
C ALA A 741 -9.49 -6.34 15.89
N ALA A 742 -10.14 -5.75 16.91
CA ALA A 742 -11.44 -6.19 17.38
C ALA A 742 -12.52 -5.15 17.05
N VAL A 743 -13.66 -5.63 16.57
CA VAL A 743 -14.83 -4.84 16.23
C VAL A 743 -15.99 -5.29 17.11
N HIS A 744 -16.54 -4.36 17.88
CA HIS A 744 -17.70 -4.56 18.73
C HIS A 744 -18.90 -3.94 18.02
N VAL A 745 -19.92 -4.76 17.77
CA VAL A 745 -21.17 -4.35 17.15
C VAL A 745 -22.23 -4.35 18.24
N LEU A 746 -22.83 -3.19 18.43
CA LEU A 746 -23.76 -2.89 19.52
C LEU A 746 -25.14 -2.54 18.94
N PRO A 747 -26.24 -2.67 19.72
CA PRO A 747 -27.57 -2.31 19.25
C PRO A 747 -27.63 -0.87 18.72
N PRO A 748 -28.48 -0.56 17.73
CA PRO A 748 -28.54 0.77 17.13
C PRO A 748 -29.06 1.87 18.08
N SER A 749 -29.85 1.50 19.10
CA SER A 749 -30.41 2.41 20.10
C SER A 749 -29.36 2.92 21.09
#